data_AF-A0A955WHC1-F1
#
_entry.id   AF-A0A955WHC1-F1
#
_cell.length_a   1.000
_cell.length_b   1.000
_cell.length_c   1.000
_cell.angle_alpha   90.00
_cell.angle_beta   90.00
_cell.angle_gamma   90.00
#
_symmetry.space_group_name_H-M   'P 1'
#
loop_
_entity.id
_entity.type
_entity.pdbx_description
1 polymer ?
#
loop_
_entity_poly.entity_id
_entity_poly.type
_entity_poly.pdbx_seq_one_letter_code
_entity_poly.pdbx_strand_id
1 'polypeptide(L)'
;MRWRISRAAWPILGLFWLGGCKNIEEGQAKAGAVGATCGAADDCTEVEDDPVCLKMPGGYCSAECSGGFFDCDDQSICEQMGDRAIYCLDGCLTDNGNGDCRDEYRCSARPEVINADGREVGVCVPKCEQDADCETGRRCDTSSGDCVARGEKSTGDTCSNNGSCNGGLCIKSTNFRGGYCSGLCGSQFADCEPGSHCVTLEDKAVCLSGCSGDSDCRGSEGYICRKVAEKADSNGDAQPVKACVPRCQSDQECGDGKHCDAGTGLCADGAGDPNPIGAFCAGNGDCQSGDCLRADGWLNGYCTDDCGGGCGAGKTCADTPVGQKCLTSCNGPLDCRPGYVCGDNACRAACQGDGDCAGGSVCSKSRGVCVVPSEGGTVELVDLGSVSVGGELSDDLELDVPDDAVGFAVLASGAGEDLMVIGEMTDPDGRSIYDFQDPFGSEVRFFPSEDQITQFVPSSPRSTPKAGTYTFNLIKEGATRNIKVSALIKSAAGDPTRGQVDVNFFFAKISDLNADRAQTDGDFQAAVDEMRTIWGRQGVDVGDISYCNLSGSDADRYAVIDSVDGPSSELSRMFKLSENAGALGCAAEGAINFFMVQEIVGGRAGYIILGVAGGIPGPAIIAGTSHSGVAVTTAGFRRSPTQLAQTMAHEGGHYLGLFHTTEAEGTAFDPLPDTPECDNSRDRNADGLVDSGECGSSGADNLMFWAAGDSAEKVSDDQGFILRRNPGIQ
;
A
#
# COMPACT_ATOMS: atom_id res chain seq x y z
N MET A 1 -33.08 9.26 8.00
CA MET A 1 -32.28 9.57 9.20
C MET A 1 -31.01 10.23 8.70
N ARG A 2 -30.70 11.45 9.14
CA ARG A 2 -29.55 12.23 8.63
C ARG A 2 -28.26 11.64 9.21
N TRP A 3 -27.45 10.99 8.37
CA TRP A 3 -26.12 10.54 8.75
C TRP A 3 -25.15 11.72 8.71
N ARG A 4 -24.46 11.97 9.83
CA ARG A 4 -23.28 12.83 9.89
C ARG A 4 -22.08 11.93 9.63
N ILE A 5 -21.44 12.11 8.48
CA ILE A 5 -20.12 11.55 8.20
C ILE A 5 -19.15 12.24 9.17
N SER A 6 -18.69 11.50 10.18
CA SER A 6 -17.55 11.87 11.00
C SER A 6 -16.31 11.82 10.11
N ARG A 7 -15.70 12.98 9.87
CA ARG A 7 -14.44 13.13 9.13
C ARG A 7 -13.36 12.28 9.80
N ALA A 8 -12.95 11.22 9.14
CA ALA A 8 -11.68 10.55 9.40
C ALA A 8 -10.74 11.02 8.28
N ALA A 9 -10.04 12.12 8.51
CA ALA A 9 -8.91 12.50 7.68
C ALA A 9 -7.73 11.64 8.14
N TRP A 10 -7.29 10.72 7.28
CA TRP A 10 -6.03 10.01 7.46
C TRP A 10 -4.88 11.02 7.41
N PRO A 11 -3.90 10.97 8.34
CA PRO A 11 -2.72 11.79 8.22
C PRO A 11 -1.78 11.14 7.20
N ILE A 12 -1.68 11.74 6.01
CA ILE A 12 -0.48 11.65 5.18
C ILE A 12 0.48 12.68 5.79
N LEU A 13 1.37 12.22 6.67
CA LEU A 13 2.62 12.86 7.14
C LEU A 13 2.92 12.32 8.54
N GLY A 14 4.01 11.57 8.68
CA GLY A 14 4.55 11.24 9.99
C GLY A 14 5.77 10.34 9.90
N LEU A 15 6.97 10.94 9.90
CA LEU A 15 7.95 10.80 11.00
C LEU A 15 9.31 11.38 10.58
N PHE A 16 9.74 12.35 11.39
CA PHE A 16 11.11 12.70 11.77
C PHE A 16 11.03 12.70 13.31
N TRP A 17 12.05 12.20 14.04
CA TRP A 17 12.74 12.93 15.12
C TRP A 17 13.70 12.03 15.94
N LEU A 18 14.97 12.45 16.03
CA LEU A 18 15.91 12.09 17.10
C LEU A 18 15.76 13.13 18.24
N GLY A 19 15.40 12.64 19.44
CA GLY A 19 14.86 13.43 20.56
C GLY A 19 15.68 14.62 21.08
N GLY A 20 14.96 15.71 21.38
CA GLY A 20 15.44 16.84 22.19
C GLY A 20 15.19 16.59 23.68
N CYS A 21 16.21 16.80 24.53
CA CYS A 21 16.03 16.72 25.98
C CYS A 21 15.13 17.86 26.48
N LYS A 22 14.14 17.53 27.32
CA LYS A 22 13.29 18.50 28.06
C LYS A 22 13.73 18.61 29.53
N ASN A 23 13.25 19.60 30.28
CA ASN A 23 13.59 19.75 31.69
C ASN A 23 12.32 19.93 32.54
N ILE A 24 11.43 18.94 32.49
CA ILE A 24 10.13 18.92 33.17
C ILE A 24 10.35 18.76 34.68
N GLU A 25 9.79 19.69 35.45
CA GLU A 25 9.77 19.66 36.90
C GLU A 25 8.49 18.99 37.42
N GLU A 26 8.54 18.39 38.61
CA GLU A 26 7.34 17.84 39.25
C GLU A 26 6.37 18.95 39.68
N GLY A 27 5.09 18.72 39.46
CA GLY A 27 4.00 19.59 39.88
C GLY A 27 3.20 20.19 38.73
N GLN A 28 1.98 20.63 39.05
CA GLN A 28 1.06 21.22 38.09
C GLN A 28 1.56 22.57 37.54
N ALA A 29 1.21 22.85 36.27
CA ALA A 29 1.43 24.12 35.62
C ALA A 29 1.12 25.34 36.51
N LYS A 30 2.05 26.30 36.53
CA LYS A 30 1.86 27.58 37.22
C LYS A 30 0.76 28.39 36.55
N ALA A 31 0.10 29.26 37.30
CA ALA A 31 -0.92 30.14 36.74
C ALA A 31 -0.36 30.96 35.56
N GLY A 32 -1.07 30.93 34.43
CA GLY A 32 -0.68 31.64 33.21
C GLY A 32 0.28 30.89 32.29
N ALA A 33 0.86 29.75 32.71
CA ALA A 33 1.75 28.92 31.88
C ALA A 33 0.97 27.89 31.03
N VAL A 34 1.66 27.20 30.11
CA VAL A 34 1.09 26.07 29.37
C VAL A 34 0.49 25.05 30.36
N GLY A 35 -0.76 24.63 30.15
CA GLY A 35 -1.49 23.75 31.09
C GLY A 35 -2.39 24.47 32.12
N ALA A 36 -2.21 25.77 32.31
CA ALA A 36 -3.01 26.54 33.27
C ALA A 36 -4.47 26.72 32.81
N THR A 37 -5.37 27.02 33.76
CA THR A 37 -6.77 27.36 33.45
C THR A 37 -6.86 28.72 32.77
N CYS A 38 -7.69 28.84 31.74
CA CYS A 38 -7.95 30.10 31.05
C CYS A 38 -9.41 30.20 30.60
N GLY A 39 -9.94 31.41 30.55
CA GLY A 39 -11.20 31.75 29.88
C GLY A 39 -10.98 32.41 28.52
N ALA A 40 -9.82 33.04 28.32
CA ALA A 40 -9.37 33.64 27.08
C ALA A 40 -7.84 33.62 26.97
N ALA A 41 -7.30 33.92 25.79
CA ALA A 41 -5.85 33.99 25.55
C ALA A 41 -5.11 34.93 26.52
N ASP A 42 -5.75 36.04 26.92
CA ASP A 42 -5.18 37.03 27.85
C ASP A 42 -4.89 36.47 29.25
N ASP A 43 -5.48 35.32 29.62
CA ASP A 43 -5.23 34.66 30.89
C ASP A 43 -3.90 33.86 30.90
N CYS A 44 -3.29 33.65 29.73
CA CYS A 44 -2.07 32.86 29.52
C CYS A 44 -0.82 33.75 29.57
N THR A 45 -0.60 34.40 30.71
CA THR A 45 0.38 35.47 30.89
C THR A 45 1.84 35.04 30.86
N GLU A 46 2.11 33.74 30.97
CA GLU A 46 3.46 33.16 30.97
C GLU A 46 3.75 32.35 29.70
N VAL A 47 2.81 32.33 28.73
CA VAL A 47 3.01 31.71 27.42
C VAL A 47 3.57 32.78 26.47
N GLU A 48 4.79 32.54 25.98
CA GLU A 48 5.46 33.41 25.01
C GLU A 48 5.00 33.05 23.59
N ASP A 49 4.90 34.07 22.72
CA ASP A 49 4.52 33.98 21.30
C ASP A 49 3.12 33.37 21.02
N ASP A 50 2.17 34.25 20.66
CA ASP A 50 0.80 33.91 20.24
C ASP A 50 0.02 32.96 21.21
N PRO A 51 -0.23 33.40 22.46
CA PRO A 51 -0.94 32.58 23.44
C PRO A 51 -2.37 32.26 23.00
N VAL A 52 -2.78 31.01 23.19
CA VAL A 52 -4.13 30.52 22.92
C VAL A 52 -4.72 29.87 24.17
N CYS A 53 -6.02 30.09 24.36
CA CYS A 53 -6.80 29.34 25.34
C CYS A 53 -7.60 28.25 24.63
N LEU A 54 -7.13 26.99 24.74
CA LEU A 54 -7.78 25.85 24.13
C LEU A 54 -9.08 25.51 24.85
N LYS A 55 -10.08 25.05 24.08
CA LYS A 55 -11.39 24.61 24.59
C LYS A 55 -11.36 23.19 25.14
N MET A 56 -10.39 22.92 25.99
CA MET A 56 -10.28 21.68 26.75
C MET A 56 -11.00 21.81 28.10
N PRO A 57 -11.25 20.71 28.85
CA PRO A 57 -11.91 20.79 30.16
C PRO A 57 -11.24 21.83 31.08
N GLY A 58 -12.02 22.79 31.59
CA GLY A 58 -11.51 23.88 32.46
C GLY A 58 -10.74 25.00 31.75
N GLY A 59 -10.61 24.96 30.42
CA GLY A 59 -9.73 25.85 29.66
C GLY A 59 -8.26 25.50 29.83
N TYR A 60 -7.46 25.66 28.79
CA TYR A 60 -6.07 25.21 28.79
C TYR A 60 -5.17 26.18 28.03
N CYS A 61 -4.28 26.85 28.75
CA CYS A 61 -3.29 27.74 28.14
C CYS A 61 -2.30 26.94 27.30
N SER A 62 -2.02 27.44 26.11
CA SER A 62 -1.13 26.81 25.13
C SER A 62 -0.62 27.85 24.12
N ALA A 63 0.26 27.44 23.21
CA ALA A 63 0.72 28.17 22.04
C ALA A 63 0.73 27.22 20.84
N GLU A 64 0.55 27.75 19.63
CA GLU A 64 0.75 26.98 18.39
C GLU A 64 2.24 26.67 18.20
N CYS A 65 2.57 25.46 17.78
CA CYS A 65 3.95 25.04 17.51
C CYS A 65 4.06 24.35 16.15
N SER A 66 5.26 24.34 15.56
CA SER A 66 5.49 23.87 14.17
C SER A 66 6.01 22.42 14.10
N GLY A 67 5.85 21.65 15.19
CA GLY A 67 6.30 20.26 15.29
C GLY A 67 7.77 20.10 15.69
N GLY A 68 8.44 21.16 16.14
CA GLY A 68 9.79 21.10 16.69
C GLY A 68 9.83 20.94 18.21
N PHE A 69 10.77 20.15 18.74
CA PHE A 69 10.94 19.99 20.21
C PHE A 69 11.30 21.29 20.94
N PHE A 70 11.86 22.28 20.24
CA PHE A 70 12.26 23.58 20.79
C PHE A 70 11.19 24.68 20.65
N ASP A 71 10.04 24.36 20.04
CA ASP A 71 8.98 25.35 19.79
C ASP A 71 8.16 25.65 21.05
N CYS A 72 8.21 24.75 22.05
CA CYS A 72 7.53 24.87 23.33
C CYS A 72 8.55 25.05 24.46
N ASP A 73 8.13 25.68 25.55
CA ASP A 73 8.98 25.86 26.74
C ASP A 73 9.51 24.51 27.29
N ASP A 74 10.49 24.58 28.20
CA ASP A 74 11.14 23.38 28.74
C ASP A 74 10.20 22.50 29.61
N GLN A 75 9.04 23.03 30.02
CA GLN A 75 8.01 22.32 30.76
C GLN A 75 6.92 21.73 29.85
N SER A 76 6.96 21.98 28.55
CA SER A 76 5.91 21.58 27.62
C SER A 76 6.44 20.90 26.36
N ILE A 77 5.58 20.12 25.73
CA ILE A 77 5.88 19.29 24.57
C ILE A 77 4.89 19.66 23.46
N CYS A 78 5.42 19.83 22.25
CA CYS A 78 4.62 20.14 21.07
C CYS A 78 3.86 18.89 20.62
N GLU A 79 2.54 18.91 20.69
CA GLU A 79 1.68 17.75 20.46
C GLU A 79 0.57 18.07 19.46
N GLN A 80 0.31 17.11 18.58
CA GLN A 80 -0.80 17.21 17.65
C GLN A 80 -2.12 16.96 18.36
N MET A 81 -3.06 17.90 18.23
CA MET A 81 -4.41 17.77 18.77
C MET A 81 -5.44 17.73 17.63
N GLY A 82 -6.04 16.56 17.42
CA GLY A 82 -7.03 16.37 16.36
C GLY A 82 -6.41 16.49 14.96
N ASP A 83 -7.21 16.93 13.98
CA ASP A 83 -6.88 16.66 12.58
C ASP A 83 -5.81 17.58 11.95
N ARG A 84 -5.49 18.77 12.49
CA ARG A 84 -4.57 19.73 11.80
C ARG A 84 -3.82 20.77 12.66
N ALA A 85 -3.98 20.81 13.99
CA ALA A 85 -3.36 21.84 14.81
C ALA A 85 -2.41 21.22 15.84
N ILE A 86 -1.20 21.79 15.96
CA ILE A 86 -0.16 21.34 16.88
C ILE A 86 0.03 22.42 17.94
N TYR A 87 -0.03 22.00 19.20
CA TYR A 87 -0.06 22.89 20.35
C TYR A 87 0.92 22.43 21.42
N CYS A 88 1.46 23.37 22.19
CA CYS A 88 2.24 23.04 23.38
C CYS A 88 1.34 22.48 24.48
N LEU A 89 1.60 21.25 24.91
CA LEU A 89 0.95 20.62 26.06
C LEU A 89 1.90 20.53 27.24
N ASP A 90 1.35 20.75 28.43
CA ASP A 90 2.03 20.64 29.72
C ASP A 90 2.64 19.25 29.87
N GLY A 91 3.93 19.22 30.17
CA GLY A 91 4.70 18.02 30.37
C GLY A 91 4.43 17.39 31.72
N CYS A 92 4.64 16.08 31.83
CA CYS A 92 4.52 15.35 33.09
C CYS A 92 5.60 14.27 33.19
N LEU A 93 5.88 13.82 34.40
CA LEU A 93 6.81 12.73 34.67
C LEU A 93 6.00 11.47 34.94
N THR A 94 6.24 10.41 34.17
CA THR A 94 5.38 9.21 34.21
C THR A 94 5.47 8.49 35.55
N ASP A 95 6.59 8.65 36.27
CA ASP A 95 6.82 8.08 37.60
C ASP A 95 6.05 8.81 38.71
N ASN A 96 5.60 10.05 38.48
CA ASN A 96 4.69 10.79 39.37
C ASN A 96 3.20 10.56 39.05
N GLY A 97 2.91 9.67 38.08
CA GLY A 97 1.56 9.35 37.65
C GLY A 97 0.79 10.59 37.16
N ASN A 98 -0.44 10.78 37.63
CA ASN A 98 -1.25 11.96 37.28
C ASN A 98 -0.99 13.17 38.18
N GLY A 99 0.02 13.12 39.07
CA GLY A 99 0.29 14.17 40.05
C GLY A 99 0.75 15.50 39.44
N ASP A 100 1.37 15.45 38.26
CA ASP A 100 1.81 16.64 37.51
C ASP A 100 0.67 17.27 36.70
N CYS A 101 -0.41 16.53 36.45
CA CYS A 101 -1.53 17.01 35.67
C CYS A 101 -2.66 17.54 36.57
N ARG A 102 -3.51 18.42 36.00
CA ARG A 102 -4.77 18.84 36.65
C ARG A 102 -5.72 17.66 36.82
N ASP A 103 -6.68 17.78 37.73
CA ASP A 103 -7.58 16.67 38.09
C ASP A 103 -8.39 16.12 36.90
N GLU A 104 -8.73 16.94 35.90
CA GLU A 104 -9.46 16.53 34.69
C GLU A 104 -8.54 15.89 33.62
N TYR A 105 -7.24 15.79 33.92
CA TYR A 105 -6.18 15.41 32.98
C TYR A 105 -5.36 14.25 33.55
N ARG A 106 -4.68 13.54 32.66
CA ARG A 106 -3.80 12.41 32.99
C ARG A 106 -2.48 12.53 32.25
N CYS A 107 -1.45 11.96 32.84
CA CYS A 107 -0.14 11.89 32.23
C CYS A 107 -0.09 10.76 31.20
N SER A 108 0.10 11.11 29.93
CA SER A 108 0.27 10.14 28.84
C SER A 108 1.73 10.06 28.45
N ALA A 109 2.36 8.90 28.62
CA ALA A 109 3.78 8.69 28.31
C ALA A 109 4.15 9.05 26.85
N ARG A 110 5.37 9.55 26.69
CA ARG A 110 6.03 9.89 25.41
C ARG A 110 7.45 9.33 25.44
N PRO A 111 7.63 8.02 25.12
CA PRO A 111 8.92 7.33 25.26
C PRO A 111 10.01 7.90 24.34
N GLU A 112 9.63 8.65 23.32
CA GLU A 112 10.50 9.37 22.38
C GLU A 112 11.24 10.56 23.03
N VAL A 113 10.84 10.97 24.23
CA VAL A 113 11.30 12.18 24.90
C VAL A 113 11.94 11.80 26.23
N ILE A 114 13.11 12.36 26.51
CA ILE A 114 13.87 12.07 27.73
C ILE A 114 14.01 13.36 28.53
N ASN A 115 13.70 13.30 29.82
CA ASN A 115 13.96 14.43 30.71
C ASN A 115 15.47 14.62 30.91
N ALA A 116 15.92 15.84 31.21
CA ALA A 116 17.34 16.15 31.40
C ALA A 116 18.01 15.32 32.52
N ASP A 117 17.21 14.80 33.46
CA ASP A 117 17.64 13.91 34.55
C ASP A 117 17.51 12.41 34.24
N GLY A 118 17.08 12.05 33.01
CA GLY A 118 16.93 10.68 32.53
C GLY A 118 15.60 10.01 32.87
N ARG A 119 14.64 10.74 33.45
CA ARG A 119 13.29 10.22 33.70
C ARG A 119 12.43 10.20 32.44
N GLU A 120 11.48 9.28 32.41
CA GLU A 120 10.48 9.17 31.35
C GLU A 120 9.45 10.29 31.51
N VAL A 121 9.13 10.92 30.39
CA VAL A 121 8.19 12.04 30.34
C VAL A 121 6.93 11.66 29.59
N GLY A 122 5.89 12.45 29.82
CA GLY A 122 4.63 12.40 29.11
C GLY A 122 4.03 13.78 28.96
N VAL A 123 2.79 13.82 28.50
CA VAL A 123 2.00 15.05 28.35
C VAL A 123 0.65 14.93 29.04
N CYS A 124 0.16 16.05 29.58
CA CYS A 124 -1.13 16.11 30.25
C CYS A 124 -2.28 16.20 29.24
N VAL A 125 -3.03 15.12 29.10
CA VAL A 125 -4.19 15.00 28.20
C VAL A 125 -5.50 14.80 28.99
N PRO A 126 -6.68 15.17 28.46
CA PRO A 126 -7.95 14.94 29.15
C PRO A 126 -8.17 13.47 29.52
N LYS A 127 -8.75 13.22 30.70
CA LYS A 127 -9.25 11.89 31.07
C LYS A 127 -10.47 11.52 30.23
N CYS A 128 -10.65 10.23 29.94
CA CYS A 128 -11.92 9.73 29.46
C CYS A 128 -12.92 9.63 30.63
N GLU A 129 -14.20 9.91 30.38
CA GLU A 129 -15.29 9.69 31.33
C GLU A 129 -16.27 8.61 30.82
N GLN A 130 -16.27 8.34 29.52
CA GLN A 130 -17.13 7.38 28.84
C GLN A 130 -16.44 6.83 27.58
N ASP A 131 -16.88 5.67 27.09
CA ASP A 131 -16.28 5.00 25.93
C ASP A 131 -16.26 5.84 24.65
N ALA A 132 -17.20 6.79 24.52
CA ALA A 132 -17.26 7.72 23.40
C ALA A 132 -16.11 8.74 23.37
N ASP A 133 -15.39 8.88 24.49
CA ASP A 133 -14.22 9.76 24.62
C ASP A 133 -12.94 9.04 24.16
N CYS A 134 -13.04 7.76 23.78
CA CYS A 134 -11.94 6.89 23.35
C CYS A 134 -11.98 6.57 21.86
N GLU A 135 -10.80 6.38 21.26
CA GLU A 135 -10.62 5.96 19.88
C GLU A 135 -11.24 4.59 19.56
N THR A 136 -11.53 4.34 18.28
CA THR A 136 -12.16 3.10 17.81
C THR A 136 -11.30 1.89 18.16
N GLY A 137 -11.85 0.93 18.90
CA GLY A 137 -11.09 -0.24 19.41
C GLY A 137 -10.75 -0.15 20.90
N ARG A 138 -11.06 0.97 21.55
CA ARG A 138 -10.93 1.17 23.00
C ARG A 138 -12.27 1.50 23.68
N ARG A 139 -12.27 1.43 25.01
CA ARG A 139 -13.33 1.79 25.95
C ARG A 139 -12.72 2.55 27.12
N CYS A 140 -13.50 3.33 27.84
CA CYS A 140 -12.99 4.10 28.96
C CYS A 140 -12.91 3.24 30.23
N ASP A 141 -11.74 3.17 30.85
CA ASP A 141 -11.62 2.79 32.25
C ASP A 141 -11.92 4.00 33.11
N THR A 142 -13.17 4.10 33.58
CA THR A 142 -13.63 5.24 34.39
C THR A 142 -12.93 5.36 35.75
N SER A 143 -12.16 4.36 36.17
CA SER A 143 -11.43 4.39 37.45
C SER A 143 -10.06 5.08 37.32
N SER A 144 -9.39 4.93 36.18
CA SER A 144 -8.12 5.58 35.87
C SER A 144 -8.26 6.80 34.95
N GLY A 145 -9.35 6.86 34.18
CA GLY A 145 -9.57 7.86 33.12
C GLY A 145 -8.84 7.51 31.81
N ASP A 146 -8.43 6.25 31.62
CA ASP A 146 -7.68 5.77 30.45
C ASP A 146 -8.56 5.05 29.42
N CYS A 147 -8.18 5.15 28.15
CA CYS A 147 -8.78 4.33 27.10
C CYS A 147 -8.12 2.94 27.02
N VAL A 148 -8.84 1.89 27.43
CA VAL A 148 -8.41 0.48 27.49
C VAL A 148 -9.12 -0.39 26.44
N ALA A 149 -8.74 -1.67 26.24
CA ALA A 149 -9.25 -2.53 25.16
C ALA A 149 -10.76 -2.96 25.30
N ARG A 150 -11.39 -3.37 24.18
CA ARG A 150 -12.87 -3.38 23.98
C ARG A 150 -13.64 -4.72 24.18
N GLY A 151 -13.04 -5.92 24.14
CA GLY A 151 -13.76 -7.22 24.00
C GLY A 151 -13.97 -8.07 25.27
N GLU A 152 -14.86 -9.09 25.23
CA GLU A 152 -15.19 -9.98 26.38
C GLU A 152 -14.44 -11.34 26.37
N LYS A 153 -13.91 -11.77 25.22
CA LYS A 153 -13.25 -13.09 25.08
C LYS A 153 -11.73 -12.99 25.16
N SER A 154 -11.11 -13.91 25.88
CA SER A 154 -9.68 -13.93 26.14
C SER A 154 -8.89 -14.56 24.99
N THR A 155 -7.58 -14.33 24.99
CA THR A 155 -6.62 -14.94 24.08
C THR A 155 -6.74 -16.47 24.14
N GLY A 156 -7.02 -17.09 23.00
CA GLY A 156 -7.29 -18.53 22.91
C GLY A 156 -8.74 -18.90 22.65
N ASP A 157 -9.71 -18.01 22.89
CA ASP A 157 -11.13 -18.29 22.71
C ASP A 157 -11.56 -18.33 21.23
N THR A 158 -12.73 -18.92 20.96
CA THR A 158 -13.36 -18.92 19.64
C THR A 158 -13.86 -17.51 19.27
N CYS A 159 -13.75 -17.15 18.00
CA CYS A 159 -14.21 -15.84 17.53
C CYS A 159 -14.71 -15.90 16.10
N SER A 160 -15.66 -15.02 15.79
CA SER A 160 -16.21 -14.86 14.45
C SER A 160 -16.01 -13.45 13.90
N ASN A 161 -15.44 -12.52 14.68
CA ASN A 161 -15.04 -11.18 14.28
C ASN A 161 -14.11 -10.57 15.35
N ASN A 162 -13.37 -9.54 14.96
CA ASN A 162 -12.41 -8.83 15.82
C ASN A 162 -13.06 -8.22 17.06
N GLY A 163 -14.29 -7.70 16.95
CA GLY A 163 -15.01 -7.06 18.04
C GLY A 163 -15.38 -7.98 19.22
N SER A 164 -15.29 -9.30 19.04
CA SER A 164 -15.52 -10.26 20.11
C SER A 164 -14.29 -10.53 20.99
N CYS A 165 -13.09 -10.16 20.54
CA CYS A 165 -11.82 -10.49 21.18
C CYS A 165 -11.28 -9.32 22.00
N ASN A 166 -10.82 -9.60 23.21
CA ASN A 166 -10.24 -8.57 24.08
C ASN A 166 -8.95 -7.98 23.48
N GLY A 167 -8.10 -8.80 22.83
CA GLY A 167 -6.93 -8.34 22.07
C GLY A 167 -7.25 -7.71 20.71
N GLY A 168 -8.53 -7.54 20.35
CA GLY A 168 -8.97 -6.88 19.12
C GLY A 168 -8.69 -7.64 17.82
N LEU A 169 -8.04 -8.81 17.87
CA LEU A 169 -7.72 -9.64 16.71
C LEU A 169 -8.43 -10.98 16.80
N CYS A 170 -9.23 -11.30 15.79
CA CYS A 170 -9.75 -12.64 15.57
C CYS A 170 -8.97 -13.29 14.42
N ILE A 171 -8.02 -14.17 14.75
CA ILE A 171 -7.28 -14.91 13.72
C ILE A 171 -8.21 -15.92 13.08
N LYS A 172 -8.45 -15.74 11.78
CA LYS A 172 -9.25 -16.63 10.96
C LYS A 172 -8.38 -17.12 9.81
N SER A 173 -7.73 -18.26 10.02
CA SER A 173 -7.06 -18.98 8.94
C SER A 173 -7.50 -20.44 8.94
N THR A 174 -7.15 -21.16 7.88
CA THR A 174 -7.36 -22.61 7.76
C THR A 174 -6.70 -23.39 8.92
N ASN A 175 -5.61 -22.83 9.47
CA ASN A 175 -4.87 -23.39 10.59
C ASN A 175 -5.53 -23.03 11.94
N PHE A 176 -6.15 -21.85 12.08
CA PHE A 176 -6.84 -21.40 13.30
C PHE A 176 -8.36 -21.65 13.25
N ARG A 177 -8.75 -22.93 13.37
CA ARG A 177 -10.14 -23.38 13.28
C ARG A 177 -11.01 -22.86 14.41
N GLY A 178 -12.26 -22.52 14.09
CA GLY A 178 -13.22 -21.92 15.01
C GLY A 178 -12.93 -20.46 15.37
N GLY A 179 -11.94 -19.85 14.70
CA GLY A 179 -11.37 -18.57 15.07
C GLY A 179 -10.54 -18.66 16.36
N TYR A 180 -9.57 -17.77 16.48
CA TYR A 180 -8.72 -17.67 17.66
C TYR A 180 -8.59 -16.21 18.06
N CYS A 181 -9.19 -15.86 19.20
CA CYS A 181 -8.97 -14.54 19.80
C CYS A 181 -7.51 -14.39 20.17
N SER A 182 -6.92 -13.31 19.70
CA SER A 182 -5.53 -12.96 19.90
C SER A 182 -5.42 -11.44 19.98
N GLY A 183 -4.19 -10.96 20.11
CA GLY A 183 -3.79 -9.58 19.93
C GLY A 183 -2.45 -9.57 19.20
N LEU A 184 -2.13 -8.47 18.53
CA LEU A 184 -0.77 -8.24 18.05
C LEU A 184 0.12 -7.95 19.26
N CYS A 185 1.36 -8.43 19.24
CA CYS A 185 2.35 -8.17 20.28
C CYS A 185 3.71 -7.87 19.65
N GLY A 186 4.53 -7.03 20.28
CA GLY A 186 5.81 -6.58 19.71
C GLY A 186 6.02 -5.07 19.90
N SER A 187 7.08 -4.50 19.33
CA SER A 187 7.57 -3.13 19.61
C SER A 187 6.60 -1.99 19.31
N GLN A 188 5.37 -2.27 18.85
CA GLN A 188 4.33 -1.26 18.61
C GLN A 188 2.92 -1.67 19.13
N PHE A 189 2.76 -2.80 19.82
CA PHE A 189 1.46 -3.26 20.36
C PHE A 189 1.61 -3.85 21.77
N ALA A 190 0.55 -3.71 22.59
CA ALA A 190 0.52 -4.03 24.02
C ALA A 190 1.07 -5.42 24.41
N ASP A 191 1.56 -5.55 25.64
CA ASP A 191 1.89 -6.84 26.25
C ASP A 191 0.69 -7.81 26.14
N CYS A 192 0.98 -9.07 25.80
CA CYS A 192 -0.04 -10.10 25.76
C CYS A 192 -0.75 -10.25 27.10
N GLU A 193 -2.03 -10.62 27.04
CA GLU A 193 -2.83 -10.84 28.24
C GLU A 193 -2.16 -11.81 29.22
N PRO A 194 -2.36 -11.64 30.55
CA PRO A 194 -1.80 -12.54 31.55
C PRO A 194 -2.11 -14.02 31.25
N GLY A 195 -1.06 -14.84 31.22
CA GLY A 195 -1.18 -16.26 30.85
C GLY A 195 -1.03 -16.53 29.35
N SER A 196 -0.75 -15.51 28.54
CA SER A 196 -0.41 -15.65 27.12
C SER A 196 1.04 -15.27 26.85
N HIS A 197 1.54 -15.68 25.69
CA HIS A 197 2.91 -15.42 25.24
C HIS A 197 2.90 -14.80 23.85
N CYS A 198 3.79 -13.84 23.65
CA CYS A 198 4.04 -13.29 22.33
C CYS A 198 4.84 -14.28 21.50
N VAL A 199 4.31 -14.66 20.33
CA VAL A 199 4.91 -15.66 19.44
C VAL A 199 4.85 -15.13 18.01
N THR A 200 5.97 -15.22 17.31
CA THR A 200 6.04 -14.89 15.88
C THR A 200 5.50 -16.06 15.06
N LEU A 201 4.44 -15.83 14.28
CA LEU A 201 3.88 -16.75 13.30
C LEU A 201 3.86 -16.06 11.95
N GLU A 202 4.45 -16.67 10.91
CA GLU A 202 4.41 -16.16 9.52
C GLU A 202 4.72 -14.64 9.47
N ASP A 203 5.81 -14.25 10.14
CA ASP A 203 6.33 -12.88 10.24
C ASP A 203 5.46 -11.85 10.99
N LYS A 204 4.39 -12.30 11.67
CA LYS A 204 3.57 -11.48 12.58
C LYS A 204 3.68 -11.97 14.01
N ALA A 205 3.98 -11.07 14.93
CA ALA A 205 4.01 -11.39 16.35
C ALA A 205 2.60 -11.25 16.96
N VAL A 206 2.08 -12.37 17.45
CA VAL A 206 0.71 -12.51 17.96
C VAL A 206 0.69 -13.17 19.34
N CYS A 207 -0.34 -12.87 20.12
CA CYS A 207 -0.54 -13.47 21.43
C CYS A 207 -1.16 -14.86 21.31
N LEU A 208 -0.45 -15.87 21.80
CA LEU A 208 -0.96 -17.23 21.95
C LEU A 208 -1.13 -17.57 23.43
N SER A 209 -2.14 -18.39 23.72
CA SER A 209 -2.48 -18.77 25.09
C SER A 209 -1.41 -19.70 25.64
N GLY A 210 -0.88 -19.41 26.82
CA GLY A 210 0.15 -20.23 27.47
C GLY A 210 -0.42 -21.57 27.94
N CYS A 211 0.43 -22.60 28.03
CA CYS A 211 -0.03 -23.94 28.39
C CYS A 211 1.02 -24.75 29.16
N SER A 212 0.54 -25.65 30.03
CA SER A 212 1.38 -26.62 30.75
C SER A 212 1.29 -28.02 30.12
N GLY A 213 0.12 -28.37 29.55
CA GLY A 213 -0.11 -29.61 28.80
C GLY A 213 -1.28 -29.50 27.82
N ASP A 214 -1.51 -30.55 27.02
CA ASP A 214 -2.49 -30.52 25.92
C ASP A 214 -3.94 -30.31 26.37
N SER A 215 -4.26 -30.61 27.64
CA SER A 215 -5.57 -30.36 28.24
C SER A 215 -5.90 -28.88 28.41
N ASP A 216 -4.88 -28.02 28.42
CA ASP A 216 -5.03 -26.57 28.58
C ASP A 216 -5.41 -25.91 27.24
N CYS A 217 -5.30 -26.66 26.13
CA CYS A 217 -5.61 -26.20 24.79
C CYS A 217 -6.97 -26.73 24.31
N ARG A 218 -7.55 -26.08 23.29
CA ARG A 218 -8.78 -26.52 22.60
C ARG A 218 -8.54 -27.78 21.75
N GLY A 219 -8.26 -28.91 22.41
CA GLY A 219 -7.86 -30.16 21.78
C GLY A 219 -8.92 -30.76 20.85
N SER A 220 -10.22 -30.60 21.13
CA SER A 220 -11.32 -31.02 20.25
C SER A 220 -11.44 -30.19 18.98
N GLU A 221 -10.88 -28.99 18.97
CA GLU A 221 -10.90 -28.05 17.84
C GLU A 221 -9.56 -28.00 17.09
N GLY A 222 -8.62 -28.87 17.49
CA GLY A 222 -7.35 -29.06 16.79
C GLY A 222 -6.16 -28.29 17.37
N TYR A 223 -6.16 -27.90 18.64
CA TYR A 223 -5.02 -27.22 19.27
C TYR A 223 -4.24 -28.13 20.22
N ILE A 224 -2.93 -27.89 20.36
CA ILE A 224 -2.01 -28.69 21.18
C ILE A 224 -0.97 -27.81 21.89
N CYS A 225 -0.49 -28.24 23.07
CA CYS A 225 0.45 -27.46 23.86
C CYS A 225 1.89 -27.70 23.40
N ARG A 226 2.62 -26.64 23.05
CA ARG A 226 3.97 -26.75 22.49
C ARG A 226 4.91 -25.67 22.97
N LYS A 227 6.20 -26.01 23.01
CA LYS A 227 7.28 -25.05 23.25
C LYS A 227 7.44 -24.18 22.00
N VAL A 228 7.29 -22.88 22.17
CA VAL A 228 7.34 -21.86 21.11
C VAL A 228 8.59 -20.99 21.21
N ALA A 229 9.21 -20.89 22.40
CA ALA A 229 10.46 -20.17 22.61
C ALA A 229 11.23 -20.71 23.83
N GLU A 230 12.42 -20.17 24.06
CA GLU A 230 13.16 -20.28 25.33
C GLU A 230 13.37 -18.88 25.90
N LYS A 231 13.13 -18.71 27.21
CA LYS A 231 13.43 -17.47 27.93
C LYS A 231 14.39 -17.79 29.06
N ALA A 232 15.49 -17.04 29.15
CA ALA A 232 16.40 -17.15 30.28
C ALA A 232 15.70 -16.67 31.56
N ASP A 233 15.78 -17.46 32.63
CA ASP A 233 15.37 -16.99 33.95
C ASP A 233 16.43 -16.06 34.57
N SER A 234 16.14 -15.55 35.78
CA SER A 234 17.03 -14.63 36.49
C SER A 234 18.42 -15.20 36.83
N ASN A 235 18.64 -16.51 36.64
CA ASN A 235 19.93 -17.17 36.82
C ASN A 235 20.65 -17.45 35.49
N GLY A 236 20.04 -17.10 34.36
CA GLY A 236 20.55 -17.35 33.01
C GLY A 236 20.20 -18.74 32.46
N ASP A 237 19.36 -19.52 33.14
CA ASP A 237 18.95 -20.85 32.69
C ASP A 237 17.80 -20.73 31.68
N ALA A 238 17.91 -21.43 30.55
CA ALA A 238 16.89 -21.42 29.50
C ALA A 238 15.63 -22.19 29.94
N GLN A 239 14.52 -21.47 30.13
CA GLN A 239 13.22 -22.04 30.44
C GLN A 239 12.35 -22.13 29.16
N PRO A 240 11.67 -23.27 28.92
CA PRO A 240 10.82 -23.42 27.76
C PRO A 240 9.52 -22.61 27.91
N VAL A 241 9.27 -21.69 26.98
CA VAL A 241 7.99 -20.99 26.85
C VAL A 241 7.05 -21.87 26.04
N LYS A 242 5.87 -22.20 26.58
CA LYS A 242 4.90 -23.07 25.91
C LYS A 242 3.56 -22.38 25.67
N ALA A 243 3.01 -22.52 24.46
CA ALA A 243 1.72 -21.98 24.07
C ALA A 243 0.87 -23.01 23.28
N CYS A 244 -0.43 -22.77 23.24
CA CYS A 244 -1.39 -23.53 22.45
C CYS A 244 -1.28 -23.15 20.98
N VAL A 245 -0.90 -24.11 20.13
CA VAL A 245 -0.76 -23.95 18.68
C VAL A 245 -1.69 -24.90 17.93
N PRO A 246 -2.07 -24.61 16.69
CA PRO A 246 -2.77 -25.57 15.85
C PRO A 246 -2.00 -26.88 15.64
N ARG A 247 -2.72 -28.00 15.53
CA ARG A 247 -2.21 -29.26 15.00
C ARG A 247 -2.07 -29.14 13.49
N CYS A 248 -0.99 -29.69 12.94
CA CYS A 248 -0.89 -29.80 11.50
C CYS A 248 -1.94 -30.81 10.98
N GLN A 249 -2.43 -30.60 9.77
CA GLN A 249 -3.20 -31.60 9.02
C GLN A 249 -2.60 -31.95 7.65
N SER A 250 -1.59 -31.19 7.23
CA SER A 250 -0.88 -31.37 5.99
C SER A 250 0.57 -30.93 6.13
N ASP A 251 1.44 -31.45 5.27
CA ASP A 251 2.89 -31.17 5.32
C ASP A 251 3.21 -29.70 5.03
N GLN A 252 2.31 -29.00 4.33
CA GLN A 252 2.41 -27.56 4.07
C GLN A 252 2.41 -26.73 5.36
N GLU A 253 1.86 -27.26 6.44
CA GLU A 253 1.77 -26.60 7.75
C GLU A 253 3.05 -26.80 8.59
N CYS A 254 4.08 -27.48 8.07
CA CYS A 254 5.21 -27.98 8.86
C CYS A 254 6.59 -27.34 8.61
N GLY A 255 6.70 -26.40 7.69
CA GLY A 255 7.97 -25.76 7.34
C GLY A 255 8.94 -26.71 6.62
N ASP A 256 9.96 -26.14 5.98
CA ASP A 256 10.85 -26.90 5.09
C ASP A 256 11.53 -28.10 5.76
N GLY A 257 11.42 -29.27 5.13
CA GLY A 257 12.06 -30.52 5.58
C GLY A 257 11.27 -31.33 6.61
N LYS A 258 10.03 -30.95 6.93
CA LYS A 258 9.15 -31.64 7.89
C LYS A 258 7.82 -32.04 7.25
N HIS A 259 7.19 -33.09 7.77
CA HIS A 259 5.87 -33.58 7.34
C HIS A 259 4.90 -33.63 8.51
N CYS A 260 3.60 -33.60 8.22
CA CYS A 260 2.57 -33.71 9.21
C CYS A 260 2.19 -35.17 9.49
N ASP A 261 2.48 -35.64 10.69
CA ASP A 261 1.99 -36.92 11.20
C ASP A 261 0.49 -36.81 11.51
N ALA A 262 -0.34 -37.40 10.64
CA ALA A 262 -1.81 -37.39 10.77
C ALA A 262 -2.33 -38.08 12.04
N GLY A 263 -1.55 -38.94 12.69
CA GLY A 263 -1.92 -39.62 13.94
C GLY A 263 -1.72 -38.75 15.17
N THR A 264 -0.74 -37.86 15.14
CA THR A 264 -0.39 -36.98 16.28
C THR A 264 -0.73 -35.50 16.03
N GLY A 265 -0.94 -35.11 14.78
CA GLY A 265 -1.11 -33.74 14.33
C GLY A 265 0.17 -32.91 14.48
N LEU A 266 1.34 -33.54 14.27
CA LEU A 266 2.66 -32.95 14.51
C LEU A 266 3.56 -32.92 13.29
N CYS A 267 4.35 -31.86 13.22
CA CYS A 267 5.42 -31.73 12.25
C CYS A 267 6.64 -32.54 12.70
N ALA A 268 6.99 -33.58 11.94
CA ALA A 268 8.09 -34.49 12.20
C ALA A 268 9.16 -34.39 11.10
N ASP A 269 10.43 -34.63 11.47
CA ASP A 269 11.55 -34.62 10.53
C ASP A 269 11.57 -35.90 9.67
N GLY A 270 11.79 -35.76 8.35
CA GLY A 270 11.90 -36.87 7.40
C GLY A 270 10.70 -37.04 6.45
N ALA A 271 10.82 -37.92 5.45
CA ALA A 271 9.77 -38.21 4.47
C ALA A 271 8.68 -39.09 5.08
N GLY A 272 7.49 -38.52 5.26
CA GLY A 272 6.26 -39.24 5.60
C GLY A 272 5.75 -40.12 4.45
N ASP A 273 4.48 -40.51 4.51
CA ASP A 273 3.82 -41.22 3.41
C ASP A 273 4.06 -40.49 2.06
N PRO A 274 4.24 -41.20 0.93
CA PRO A 274 4.55 -40.55 -0.33
C PRO A 274 3.55 -39.45 -0.69
N ASN A 275 4.00 -38.41 -1.39
CA ASN A 275 3.25 -37.20 -1.68
C ASN A 275 2.20 -37.43 -2.79
N PRO A 276 1.01 -36.81 -2.67
CA PRO A 276 -0.05 -36.93 -3.67
C PRO A 276 0.28 -36.16 -4.96
N ILE A 277 -0.46 -36.43 -6.04
CA ILE A 277 -0.32 -35.71 -7.31
C ILE A 277 -0.47 -34.21 -7.09
N GLY A 278 0.47 -33.41 -7.64
CA GLY A 278 0.52 -31.96 -7.48
C GLY A 278 1.53 -31.44 -6.46
N ALA A 279 2.06 -32.32 -5.62
CA ALA A 279 3.00 -31.96 -4.56
C ALA A 279 4.47 -31.97 -5.05
N PHE A 280 5.36 -31.42 -4.22
CA PHE A 280 6.80 -31.45 -4.40
C PHE A 280 7.32 -32.88 -4.48
N CYS A 281 8.38 -33.09 -5.27
CA CYS A 281 9.18 -34.31 -5.18
C CYS A 281 10.62 -34.07 -5.61
N ALA A 282 11.56 -34.63 -4.87
CA ALA A 282 12.97 -34.70 -5.27
C ALA A 282 13.25 -36.02 -6.03
N GLY A 283 12.40 -37.04 -5.85
CA GLY A 283 12.54 -38.40 -6.33
C GLY A 283 11.20 -39.09 -6.58
N ASN A 284 11.20 -40.15 -7.40
CA ASN A 284 10.01 -40.98 -7.64
C ASN A 284 9.48 -41.64 -6.36
N GLY A 285 10.37 -41.95 -5.41
CA GLY A 285 10.00 -42.51 -4.11
C GLY A 285 9.24 -41.53 -3.21
N ASP A 286 9.22 -40.25 -3.57
CA ASP A 286 8.51 -39.22 -2.81
C ASP A 286 7.04 -39.11 -3.25
N CYS A 287 6.57 -39.88 -4.24
CA CYS A 287 5.21 -39.75 -4.80
C CYS A 287 4.38 -41.02 -4.60
N GLN A 288 3.08 -40.89 -4.28
CA GLN A 288 2.15 -42.02 -4.09
C GLN A 288 2.01 -42.88 -5.35
N SER A 289 2.06 -42.22 -6.50
CA SER A 289 2.07 -42.82 -7.83
C SER A 289 3.40 -43.49 -8.17
N GLY A 290 4.48 -43.18 -7.45
CA GLY A 290 5.84 -43.56 -7.82
C GLY A 290 6.43 -42.77 -9.00
N ASP A 291 5.79 -41.68 -9.43
CA ASP A 291 6.27 -40.86 -10.56
C ASP A 291 6.39 -39.37 -10.20
N CYS A 292 7.55 -38.82 -10.55
CA CYS A 292 7.97 -37.46 -10.20
C CYS A 292 8.53 -36.77 -11.44
N LEU A 293 7.81 -35.76 -11.95
CA LEU A 293 8.26 -34.95 -13.08
C LEU A 293 9.36 -34.02 -12.64
N ARG A 294 10.53 -34.12 -13.28
CA ARG A 294 11.74 -33.33 -12.97
C ARG A 294 12.43 -32.79 -14.24
N ALA A 295 11.77 -32.86 -15.39
CA ALA A 295 12.30 -32.32 -16.64
C ALA A 295 12.30 -30.77 -16.63
N ASP A 296 13.04 -30.16 -17.56
CA ASP A 296 13.12 -28.70 -17.73
C ASP A 296 11.70 -28.07 -17.69
N GLY A 297 11.52 -27.06 -16.84
CA GLY A 297 10.25 -26.38 -16.56
C GLY A 297 9.53 -26.83 -15.27
N TRP A 298 9.72 -28.06 -14.78
CA TRP A 298 9.06 -28.56 -13.56
C TRP A 298 9.87 -28.23 -12.29
N LEU A 299 9.97 -26.94 -11.98
CA LEU A 299 10.72 -26.43 -10.83
C LEU A 299 10.25 -27.10 -9.53
N ASN A 300 11.21 -27.54 -8.72
CA ASN A 300 10.98 -28.24 -7.46
C ASN A 300 10.23 -29.59 -7.60
N GLY A 301 10.20 -30.17 -8.80
CA GLY A 301 9.57 -31.46 -9.09
C GLY A 301 8.06 -31.51 -8.83
N TYR A 302 7.38 -32.43 -9.50
CA TYR A 302 5.92 -32.56 -9.40
C TYR A 302 5.47 -34.00 -9.40
N CYS A 303 4.84 -34.43 -8.31
CA CYS A 303 4.23 -35.75 -8.25
C CYS A 303 3.09 -35.85 -9.25
N THR A 304 3.15 -36.87 -10.09
CA THR A 304 2.18 -37.10 -11.18
C THR A 304 1.88 -38.59 -11.29
N ASP A 305 0.88 -38.96 -12.08
CA ASP A 305 0.71 -40.34 -12.56
C ASP A 305 0.44 -40.34 -14.08
N ASP A 306 0.49 -41.52 -14.71
CA ASP A 306 0.07 -41.72 -16.09
C ASP A 306 -1.46 -41.71 -16.20
N CYS A 307 -2.00 -41.08 -17.25
CA CYS A 307 -3.45 -40.95 -17.41
C CYS A 307 -4.21 -42.26 -17.70
N GLY A 308 -3.51 -43.38 -17.93
CA GLY A 308 -4.11 -44.64 -18.42
C GLY A 308 -5.21 -45.24 -17.52
N GLY A 309 -5.26 -44.87 -16.23
CA GLY A 309 -6.29 -45.29 -15.27
C GLY A 309 -7.31 -44.20 -14.88
N GLY A 310 -7.18 -42.99 -15.43
CA GLY A 310 -7.86 -41.79 -14.92
C GLY A 310 -7.16 -41.19 -13.69
N CYS A 311 -7.27 -39.87 -13.51
CA CYS A 311 -6.42 -39.12 -12.57
C CYS A 311 -6.98 -38.95 -11.15
N GLY A 312 -8.19 -39.44 -10.87
CA GLY A 312 -8.87 -39.22 -9.60
C GLY A 312 -9.51 -37.84 -9.47
N ALA A 313 -10.19 -37.60 -8.35
CA ALA A 313 -10.93 -36.36 -8.11
C ALA A 313 -9.99 -35.16 -7.89
N GLY A 314 -10.32 -34.00 -8.48
CA GLY A 314 -9.53 -32.78 -8.39
C GLY A 314 -8.23 -32.81 -9.22
N LYS A 315 -8.05 -33.83 -10.06
CA LYS A 315 -6.95 -33.96 -11.03
C LYS A 315 -7.51 -34.11 -12.43
N THR A 316 -6.77 -33.63 -13.42
CA THR A 316 -7.11 -33.79 -14.83
C THR A 316 -5.93 -34.35 -15.60
N CYS A 317 -6.23 -35.08 -16.68
CA CYS A 317 -5.19 -35.54 -17.60
C CYS A 317 -4.81 -34.39 -18.52
N ALA A 318 -3.52 -34.11 -18.63
CA ALA A 318 -3.00 -33.06 -19.50
C ALA A 318 -1.75 -33.52 -20.25
N ASP A 319 -1.56 -32.98 -21.46
CA ASP A 319 -0.36 -33.23 -22.26
C ASP A 319 0.85 -32.49 -21.67
N THR A 320 1.95 -33.19 -21.48
CA THR A 320 3.24 -32.62 -21.06
C THR A 320 4.34 -33.03 -22.05
N PRO A 321 5.54 -32.39 -22.03
CA PRO A 321 6.65 -32.79 -22.90
C PRO A 321 7.07 -34.26 -22.77
N VAL A 322 6.74 -34.91 -21.65
CA VAL A 322 7.06 -36.32 -21.38
C VAL A 322 5.84 -37.25 -21.49
N GLY A 323 4.75 -36.78 -22.11
CA GLY A 323 3.53 -37.55 -22.35
C GLY A 323 2.32 -37.06 -21.54
N GLN A 324 1.24 -37.83 -21.57
CA GLN A 324 0.00 -37.52 -20.85
C GLN A 324 0.12 -37.84 -19.37
N LYS A 325 0.01 -36.80 -18.55
CA LYS A 325 0.25 -36.85 -17.11
C LYS A 325 -0.93 -36.28 -16.33
N CYS A 326 -1.17 -36.84 -15.15
CA CYS A 326 -2.20 -36.37 -14.23
C CYS A 326 -1.71 -35.15 -13.45
N LEU A 327 -2.36 -34.01 -13.66
CA LEU A 327 -2.04 -32.74 -13.01
C LEU A 327 -3.19 -32.30 -12.11
N THR A 328 -2.90 -31.47 -11.11
CA THR A 328 -3.91 -30.78 -10.30
C THR A 328 -4.85 -29.97 -11.17
N SER A 329 -6.15 -30.17 -11.01
CA SER A 329 -7.15 -29.34 -11.68
C SER A 329 -7.15 -27.94 -11.10
N CYS A 330 -7.41 -26.95 -11.94
CA CYS A 330 -7.49 -25.55 -11.55
C CYS A 330 -8.60 -24.84 -12.31
N ASN A 331 -9.14 -23.80 -11.70
CA ASN A 331 -10.07 -22.82 -12.30
C ASN A 331 -9.42 -21.44 -12.42
N GLY A 332 -8.36 -21.17 -11.66
CA GLY A 332 -7.57 -19.95 -11.74
C GLY A 332 -6.12 -20.13 -11.29
N PRO A 333 -5.27 -19.10 -11.45
CA PRO A 333 -3.84 -19.17 -11.14
C PRO A 333 -3.53 -19.54 -9.67
N LEU A 334 -4.40 -19.14 -8.73
CA LEU A 334 -4.23 -19.39 -7.29
C LEU A 334 -4.46 -20.86 -6.89
N ASP A 335 -5.09 -21.67 -7.75
CA ASP A 335 -5.25 -23.11 -7.49
C ASP A 335 -3.93 -23.87 -7.71
N CYS A 336 -2.93 -23.21 -8.29
CA CYS A 336 -1.63 -23.78 -8.61
C CYS A 336 -0.55 -23.34 -7.63
N ARG A 337 0.39 -24.24 -7.35
CA ARG A 337 1.57 -23.97 -6.52
C ARG A 337 2.45 -22.88 -7.17
N PRO A 338 3.17 -22.05 -6.41
CA PRO A 338 4.18 -21.14 -6.98
C PRO A 338 5.12 -21.84 -7.98
N GLY A 339 5.35 -21.18 -9.12
CA GLY A 339 6.06 -21.75 -10.27
C GLY A 339 5.18 -22.54 -11.25
N TYR A 340 3.88 -22.63 -10.99
CA TYR A 340 2.89 -23.31 -11.83
C TYR A 340 1.72 -22.39 -12.15
N VAL A 341 1.16 -22.56 -13.33
CA VAL A 341 0.10 -21.71 -13.89
C VAL A 341 -1.08 -22.56 -14.31
N CYS A 342 -2.29 -22.03 -14.17
CA CYS A 342 -3.48 -22.72 -14.60
C CYS A 342 -3.63 -22.61 -16.12
N GLY A 343 -3.61 -23.74 -16.83
CA GLY A 343 -3.83 -23.80 -18.28
C GLY A 343 -4.57 -25.08 -18.67
N ASP A 344 -5.62 -24.96 -19.49
CA ASP A 344 -6.55 -26.05 -19.83
C ASP A 344 -7.16 -26.77 -18.60
N ASN A 345 -7.47 -25.99 -17.55
CA ASN A 345 -7.93 -26.48 -16.26
C ASN A 345 -6.94 -27.42 -15.54
N ALA A 346 -5.65 -27.34 -15.86
CA ALA A 346 -4.58 -28.11 -15.24
C ALA A 346 -3.43 -27.19 -14.78
N CYS A 347 -2.85 -27.45 -13.61
CA CYS A 347 -1.66 -26.75 -13.14
C CYS A 347 -0.43 -27.25 -13.88
N ARG A 348 0.10 -26.40 -14.77
CA ARG A 348 1.26 -26.68 -15.62
C ARG A 348 2.45 -25.87 -15.16
N ALA A 349 3.65 -26.35 -15.48
CA ALA A 349 4.88 -25.58 -15.30
C ALA A 349 4.77 -24.21 -15.98
N ALA A 350 5.12 -23.15 -15.26
CA ALA A 350 5.23 -21.82 -15.84
C ALA A 350 6.37 -21.77 -16.86
N CYS A 351 6.15 -21.14 -18.02
CA CYS A 351 7.26 -20.80 -18.91
C CYS A 351 8.23 -19.86 -18.19
N GLN A 352 9.53 -20.02 -18.46
CA GLN A 352 10.61 -19.18 -17.92
C GLN A 352 11.23 -18.31 -19.02
N GLY A 353 11.06 -18.68 -20.28
CA GLY A 353 11.40 -17.85 -21.42
C GLY A 353 10.76 -18.34 -22.72
N ASP A 354 10.94 -17.56 -23.79
CA ASP A 354 10.28 -17.82 -25.08
C ASP A 354 10.64 -19.19 -25.68
N GLY A 355 11.80 -19.74 -25.32
CA GLY A 355 12.22 -21.08 -25.75
C GLY A 355 11.32 -22.21 -25.22
N ASP A 356 10.57 -21.95 -24.14
CA ASP A 356 9.60 -22.91 -23.57
C ASP A 356 8.28 -22.92 -24.37
N CYS A 357 8.11 -21.96 -25.28
CA CYS A 357 6.89 -21.74 -26.03
C CYS A 357 7.02 -22.23 -27.48
N ALA A 358 6.04 -23.01 -27.92
CA ALA A 358 5.97 -23.51 -29.28
C ALA A 358 5.13 -22.58 -30.19
N GLY A 359 5.34 -22.68 -31.51
CA GLY A 359 4.42 -22.08 -32.48
C GLY A 359 4.52 -20.56 -32.63
N GLY A 360 5.62 -19.94 -32.21
CA GLY A 360 5.80 -18.48 -32.26
C GLY A 360 5.16 -17.71 -31.09
N SER A 361 4.58 -18.43 -30.12
CA SER A 361 4.20 -17.87 -28.83
C SER A 361 5.44 -17.46 -28.03
N VAL A 362 5.28 -16.49 -27.14
CA VAL A 362 6.32 -15.99 -26.24
C VAL A 362 5.91 -16.23 -24.79
N CYS A 363 6.87 -16.21 -23.88
CA CYS A 363 6.57 -16.37 -22.47
C CYS A 363 6.10 -15.04 -21.87
N SER A 364 4.85 -15.00 -21.41
CA SER A 364 4.37 -13.90 -20.57
C SER A 364 4.98 -14.07 -19.18
N LYS A 365 6.14 -13.47 -18.92
CA LYS A 365 6.91 -13.70 -17.67
C LYS A 365 6.11 -13.41 -16.40
N SER A 366 5.30 -12.36 -16.42
CA SER A 366 4.41 -11.99 -15.32
C SER A 366 3.31 -13.01 -15.02
N ARG A 367 2.88 -13.75 -16.05
CA ARG A 367 1.82 -14.77 -15.94
C ARG A 367 2.33 -16.19 -16.02
N GLY A 368 3.59 -16.41 -16.35
CA GLY A 368 4.20 -17.72 -16.59
C GLY A 368 3.53 -18.55 -17.69
N VAL A 369 2.78 -17.96 -18.62
CA VAL A 369 2.06 -18.68 -19.69
C VAL A 369 2.59 -18.32 -21.07
N CYS A 370 2.59 -19.30 -21.98
CA CYS A 370 2.89 -19.06 -23.38
C CYS A 370 1.72 -18.36 -24.06
N VAL A 371 1.98 -17.18 -24.61
CA VAL A 371 0.98 -16.28 -25.18
C VAL A 371 1.32 -15.96 -26.61
N VAL A 372 0.30 -15.72 -27.43
CA VAL A 372 0.52 -15.11 -28.75
C VAL A 372 0.91 -13.65 -28.49
N PRO A 373 2.12 -13.21 -28.87
CA PRO A 373 2.52 -11.82 -28.69
C PRO A 373 1.66 -10.92 -29.57
N SER A 374 1.42 -9.72 -29.08
CA SER A 374 0.87 -8.62 -29.86
C SER A 374 1.69 -7.36 -29.65
N GLU A 375 1.75 -6.54 -30.69
CA GLU A 375 2.27 -5.18 -30.61
C GLU A 375 1.07 -4.25 -30.39
N GLY A 376 1.05 -3.60 -29.23
CA GLY A 376 0.08 -2.56 -28.96
C GLY A 376 -1.35 -3.03 -28.71
N GLY A 377 -2.30 -2.13 -28.94
CA GLY A 377 -3.74 -2.40 -28.88
C GLY A 377 -4.57 -1.22 -29.35
N THR A 378 -5.84 -1.45 -29.69
CA THR A 378 -6.77 -0.38 -30.00
C THR A 378 -7.50 0.08 -28.76
N VAL A 379 -7.70 1.38 -28.61
CA VAL A 379 -8.42 1.96 -27.47
C VAL A 379 -9.76 2.55 -27.92
N GLU A 380 -10.81 2.21 -27.19
CA GLU A 380 -12.15 2.77 -27.36
C GLU A 380 -12.55 3.58 -26.12
N LEU A 381 -13.14 4.75 -26.32
CA LEU A 381 -13.80 5.54 -25.27
C LEU A 381 -15.30 5.25 -25.27
N VAL A 382 -15.78 4.66 -24.19
CA VAL A 382 -17.19 4.36 -23.94
C VAL A 382 -17.78 5.43 -23.03
N ASP A 383 -18.84 6.11 -23.48
CA ASP A 383 -19.60 7.05 -22.64
C ASP A 383 -20.65 6.27 -21.83
N LEU A 384 -20.48 6.25 -20.51
CA LEU A 384 -21.40 5.60 -19.57
C LEU A 384 -22.46 6.57 -19.04
N GLY A 385 -22.46 7.82 -19.53
CA GLY A 385 -23.46 8.83 -19.24
C GLY A 385 -23.14 9.63 -17.99
N SER A 386 -24.17 9.90 -17.18
CA SER A 386 -24.01 10.65 -15.94
C SER A 386 -24.88 10.09 -14.84
N VAL A 387 -24.34 10.04 -13.63
CA VAL A 387 -25.01 9.52 -12.44
C VAL A 387 -25.03 10.59 -11.35
N SER A 388 -26.11 10.63 -10.57
CA SER A 388 -26.20 11.50 -9.39
C SER A 388 -25.45 10.88 -8.22
N VAL A 389 -24.39 11.54 -7.76
CA VAL A 389 -23.51 11.04 -6.69
C VAL A 389 -23.46 12.05 -5.55
N GLY A 390 -23.59 11.58 -4.31
CA GLY A 390 -23.46 12.38 -3.08
C GLY A 390 -22.85 11.51 -1.97
N GLY A 391 -23.17 11.83 -0.71
CA GLY A 391 -22.65 11.09 0.46
C GLY A 391 -23.23 9.69 0.70
N GLU A 392 -23.92 9.12 -0.29
CA GLU A 392 -24.40 7.74 -0.33
C GLU A 392 -23.93 7.13 -1.68
N LEU A 393 -23.78 5.80 -1.73
CA LEU A 393 -23.46 5.10 -2.97
C LEU A 393 -24.51 5.41 -4.04
N SER A 394 -24.04 5.67 -5.25
CA SER A 394 -24.89 5.89 -6.41
C SER A 394 -25.64 4.62 -6.81
N ASP A 395 -26.57 4.76 -7.76
CA ASP A 395 -27.04 3.60 -8.54
C ASP A 395 -25.84 2.91 -9.22
N ASP A 396 -25.96 1.59 -9.42
CA ASP A 396 -24.94 0.81 -10.12
C ASP A 396 -24.85 1.24 -11.60
N LEU A 397 -23.62 1.39 -12.07
CA LEU A 397 -23.23 1.58 -13.44
C LEU A 397 -22.70 0.26 -13.99
N GLU A 398 -22.94 0.04 -15.28
CA GLU A 398 -22.51 -1.17 -15.98
C GLU A 398 -21.46 -0.81 -17.04
N LEU A 399 -20.42 -1.62 -17.14
CA LEU A 399 -19.41 -1.56 -18.20
C LEU A 399 -19.29 -2.93 -18.85
N ASP A 400 -19.65 -3.02 -20.12
CA ASP A 400 -19.44 -4.23 -20.92
C ASP A 400 -18.00 -4.27 -21.44
N VAL A 401 -17.24 -5.27 -20.99
CA VAL A 401 -15.84 -5.49 -21.38
C VAL A 401 -15.78 -6.62 -22.42
N PRO A 402 -15.22 -6.37 -23.62
CA PRO A 402 -15.14 -7.38 -24.68
C PRO A 402 -14.13 -8.50 -24.36
N ASP A 403 -14.19 -9.58 -25.12
CA ASP A 403 -13.35 -10.77 -24.93
C ASP A 403 -11.87 -10.56 -25.28
N ASP A 404 -11.58 -9.58 -26.13
CA ASP A 404 -10.23 -9.16 -26.50
C ASP A 404 -9.68 -8.01 -25.65
N ALA A 405 -10.41 -7.58 -24.61
CA ALA A 405 -9.95 -6.54 -23.70
C ALA A 405 -8.75 -7.01 -22.88
N VAL A 406 -7.69 -6.21 -22.88
CA VAL A 406 -6.45 -6.47 -22.11
C VAL A 406 -6.29 -5.52 -20.94
N GLY A 407 -7.00 -4.40 -20.93
CA GLY A 407 -7.02 -3.40 -19.87
C GLY A 407 -8.17 -2.42 -20.06
N PHE A 408 -8.70 -1.85 -18.99
CA PHE A 408 -9.64 -0.74 -19.05
C PHE A 408 -9.46 0.25 -17.91
N ALA A 409 -9.77 1.52 -18.14
CA ALA A 409 -9.78 2.55 -17.13
C ALA A 409 -11.16 3.21 -17.04
N VAL A 410 -11.75 3.25 -15.84
CA VAL A 410 -12.99 4.00 -15.56
C VAL A 410 -12.62 5.41 -15.12
N LEU A 411 -13.20 6.40 -15.80
CA LEU A 411 -13.02 7.81 -15.52
C LEU A 411 -14.34 8.40 -15.06
N ALA A 412 -14.31 9.11 -13.94
CA ALA A 412 -15.45 9.89 -13.47
C ALA A 412 -15.01 11.33 -13.22
N SER A 413 -15.78 12.31 -13.68
CA SER A 413 -15.44 13.73 -13.57
C SER A 413 -16.62 14.64 -13.24
N GLY A 414 -16.33 15.78 -12.62
CA GLY A 414 -17.31 16.79 -12.23
C GLY A 414 -17.65 16.81 -10.75
N ALA A 415 -16.82 16.20 -9.89
CA ALA A 415 -17.02 16.22 -8.44
C ALA A 415 -16.75 17.61 -7.81
N GLY A 416 -16.01 18.49 -8.50
CA GLY A 416 -15.58 19.77 -7.93
C GLY A 416 -14.57 19.55 -6.79
N GLU A 417 -14.70 20.30 -5.70
CA GLU A 417 -13.78 20.22 -4.53
C GLU A 417 -14.05 19.04 -3.60
N ASP A 418 -15.06 18.23 -3.89
CA ASP A 418 -15.39 17.07 -3.06
C ASP A 418 -14.55 15.85 -3.50
N LEU A 419 -14.00 15.12 -2.52
CA LEU A 419 -13.35 13.83 -2.76
C LEU A 419 -14.36 12.84 -3.35
N MET A 420 -13.97 12.15 -4.41
CA MET A 420 -14.76 11.13 -5.07
C MET A 420 -13.99 9.81 -5.12
N VAL A 421 -14.71 8.71 -5.06
CA VAL A 421 -14.16 7.35 -5.11
C VAL A 421 -15.16 6.43 -5.84
N ILE A 422 -14.64 5.37 -6.47
CA ILE A 422 -15.47 4.20 -6.77
C ILE A 422 -15.83 3.55 -5.43
N GLY A 423 -17.08 3.22 -5.19
CA GLY A 423 -17.48 2.56 -3.95
C GLY A 423 -17.07 1.10 -3.97
N GLU A 424 -17.73 0.33 -4.83
CA GLU A 424 -17.43 -1.06 -5.10
C GLU A 424 -17.34 -1.31 -6.61
N MET A 425 -16.48 -2.24 -7.03
CA MET A 425 -16.47 -2.80 -8.39
C MET A 425 -16.52 -4.32 -8.33
N THR A 426 -17.45 -4.91 -9.08
CA THR A 426 -17.66 -6.35 -9.19
C THR A 426 -17.35 -6.84 -10.60
N ASP A 427 -16.65 -7.96 -10.70
CA ASP A 427 -16.35 -8.63 -11.97
C ASP A 427 -17.57 -9.40 -12.54
N PRO A 428 -17.52 -9.88 -13.80
CA PRO A 428 -18.62 -10.60 -14.43
C PRO A 428 -19.04 -11.92 -13.75
N ASP A 429 -18.19 -12.46 -12.86
CA ASP A 429 -18.51 -13.66 -12.06
C ASP A 429 -19.22 -13.30 -10.74
N GLY A 430 -19.47 -12.01 -10.48
CA GLY A 430 -20.11 -11.53 -9.26
C GLY A 430 -19.15 -11.37 -8.08
N ARG A 431 -17.83 -11.30 -8.33
CA ARG A 431 -16.81 -11.15 -7.30
C ARG A 431 -16.38 -9.70 -7.16
N SER A 432 -16.38 -9.17 -5.94
CA SER A 432 -15.84 -7.83 -5.65
C SER A 432 -14.32 -7.80 -5.89
N ILE A 433 -13.87 -6.91 -6.77
CA ILE A 433 -12.46 -6.72 -7.12
C ILE A 433 -11.90 -5.40 -6.58
N TYR A 434 -12.78 -4.50 -6.16
CA TYR A 434 -12.45 -3.27 -5.46
C TYR A 434 -13.55 -2.92 -4.46
N ASP A 435 -13.16 -2.60 -3.23
CA ASP A 435 -14.01 -2.06 -2.18
C ASP A 435 -13.26 -0.91 -1.48
N PHE A 436 -13.83 0.29 -1.49
CA PHE A 436 -13.23 1.46 -0.86
C PHE A 436 -13.08 1.33 0.67
N GLN A 437 -13.82 0.41 1.30
CA GLN A 437 -13.69 0.11 2.73
C GLN A 437 -12.48 -0.78 3.04
N ASP A 438 -11.97 -1.49 2.03
CA ASP A 438 -10.74 -2.30 2.09
C ASP A 438 -9.87 -2.07 0.85
N PRO A 439 -9.36 -0.83 0.65
CA PRO A 439 -8.63 -0.48 -0.58
C PRO A 439 -7.28 -1.19 -0.68
N PHE A 440 -6.73 -1.68 0.44
CA PHE A 440 -5.47 -2.43 0.48
C PHE A 440 -5.66 -3.94 0.32
N GLY A 441 -6.78 -4.50 0.78
CA GLY A 441 -7.15 -5.90 0.52
C GLY A 441 -7.79 -6.14 -0.85
N SER A 442 -8.20 -5.08 -1.54
CA SER A 442 -8.72 -5.12 -2.90
C SER A 442 -7.69 -5.58 -3.93
N GLU A 443 -8.13 -6.30 -4.96
CA GLU A 443 -7.26 -6.78 -6.04
C GLU A 443 -6.87 -5.69 -7.04
N VAL A 444 -7.78 -4.73 -7.23
CA VAL A 444 -7.51 -3.49 -7.95
C VAL A 444 -7.13 -2.45 -6.91
N ARG A 445 -6.07 -1.68 -7.19
CA ARG A 445 -5.66 -0.57 -6.34
C ARG A 445 -6.10 0.74 -6.97
N PHE A 446 -6.54 1.65 -6.12
CA PHE A 446 -7.09 2.93 -6.55
C PHE A 446 -7.01 3.93 -5.39
N PHE A 447 -6.61 5.16 -5.72
CA PHE A 447 -6.64 6.27 -4.78
C PHE A 447 -7.76 7.25 -5.13
N PRO A 448 -8.52 7.71 -4.13
CA PRO A 448 -9.55 8.72 -4.33
C PRO A 448 -8.93 10.08 -4.69
N SER A 449 -9.69 10.92 -5.38
CA SER A 449 -9.25 12.27 -5.72
C SER A 449 -10.43 13.23 -5.90
N GLU A 450 -10.17 14.53 -5.84
CA GLU A 450 -11.16 15.57 -6.09
C GLU A 450 -11.32 15.88 -7.59
N ASP A 451 -12.46 16.43 -7.97
CA ASP A 451 -12.88 16.79 -9.35
C ASP A 451 -13.01 15.58 -10.29
N GLN A 452 -11.97 14.77 -10.43
CA GLN A 452 -11.93 13.61 -11.30
C GLN A 452 -11.13 12.46 -10.70
N ILE A 453 -11.54 11.24 -11.03
CA ILE A 453 -10.83 10.01 -10.70
C ILE A 453 -10.60 9.14 -11.94
N THR A 454 -9.56 8.32 -11.89
CA THR A 454 -9.30 7.26 -12.86
C THR A 454 -8.96 5.98 -12.11
N GLN A 455 -9.76 4.92 -12.27
CA GLN A 455 -9.41 3.58 -11.78
C GLN A 455 -9.04 2.71 -12.98
N PHE A 456 -7.89 2.03 -12.90
CA PHE A 456 -7.37 1.19 -13.96
C PHE A 456 -7.34 -0.28 -13.55
N VAL A 457 -7.80 -1.14 -14.45
CA VAL A 457 -7.75 -2.60 -14.35
C VAL A 457 -6.97 -3.12 -15.56
N PRO A 458 -5.90 -3.91 -15.36
CA PRO A 458 -5.45 -4.52 -14.11
C PRO A 458 -4.55 -3.61 -13.24
N SER A 459 -4.49 -3.89 -11.94
CA SER A 459 -3.42 -3.40 -11.04
C SER A 459 -2.36 -4.46 -10.73
N SER A 460 -2.61 -5.74 -11.07
CA SER A 460 -1.64 -6.84 -11.02
C SER A 460 -1.97 -7.88 -12.10
N PRO A 461 -1.06 -8.82 -12.44
CA PRO A 461 -1.41 -9.93 -13.34
C PRO A 461 -2.61 -10.76 -12.86
N ARG A 462 -2.92 -10.73 -11.56
CA ARG A 462 -4.06 -11.44 -10.96
C ARG A 462 -5.41 -10.76 -11.24
N SER A 463 -5.42 -9.44 -11.43
CA SER A 463 -6.64 -8.65 -11.73
C SER A 463 -6.83 -8.38 -13.22
N THR A 464 -6.33 -9.28 -14.09
CA THR A 464 -6.55 -9.20 -15.55
C THR A 464 -8.05 -9.13 -15.86
N PRO A 465 -8.50 -8.20 -16.74
CA PRO A 465 -9.90 -8.11 -17.13
C PRO A 465 -10.47 -9.43 -17.67
N LYS A 466 -11.74 -9.69 -17.36
CA LYS A 466 -12.54 -10.78 -17.89
C LYS A 466 -13.56 -10.21 -18.88
N ALA A 467 -13.93 -10.99 -19.88
CA ALA A 467 -15.04 -10.64 -20.76
C ALA A 467 -16.36 -10.64 -19.97
N GLY A 468 -17.21 -9.64 -20.19
CA GLY A 468 -18.55 -9.56 -19.60
C GLY A 468 -18.84 -8.22 -18.95
N THR A 469 -19.95 -8.16 -18.22
CA THR A 469 -20.44 -6.93 -17.61
C THR A 469 -19.86 -6.77 -16.21
N TYR A 470 -19.11 -5.68 -16.00
CA TYR A 470 -18.70 -5.20 -14.69
C TYR A 470 -19.75 -4.26 -14.13
N THR A 471 -20.00 -4.36 -12.83
CA THR A 471 -20.90 -3.44 -12.11
C THR A 471 -20.10 -2.63 -11.11
N PHE A 472 -20.33 -1.33 -11.04
CA PHE A 472 -19.66 -0.47 -10.07
C PHE A 472 -20.53 0.72 -9.69
N ASN A 473 -20.23 1.36 -8.56
CA ASN A 473 -20.93 2.55 -8.10
C ASN A 473 -19.93 3.62 -7.65
N LEU A 474 -20.41 4.85 -7.49
CA LEU A 474 -19.62 5.99 -7.06
C LEU A 474 -20.14 6.52 -5.74
N ILE A 475 -19.24 7.09 -4.94
CA ILE A 475 -19.60 7.89 -3.77
C ILE A 475 -18.70 9.11 -3.74
N LYS A 476 -19.23 10.23 -3.25
CA LYS A 476 -18.44 11.44 -3.05
C LYS A 476 -18.84 12.15 -1.78
N GLU A 477 -17.95 12.98 -1.27
CA GLU A 477 -18.27 13.85 -0.15
C GLU A 477 -19.25 14.97 -0.56
N GLY A 478 -19.87 15.64 0.41
CA GLY A 478 -20.61 16.88 0.14
C GLY A 478 -21.95 16.71 -0.59
N ALA A 479 -22.37 17.77 -1.31
CA ALA A 479 -23.69 17.87 -1.91
C ALA A 479 -23.82 17.05 -3.19
N THR A 480 -24.97 16.44 -3.47
CA THR A 480 -25.16 15.64 -4.69
C THR A 480 -24.83 16.43 -5.97
N ARG A 481 -24.03 15.83 -6.86
CA ARG A 481 -23.70 16.36 -8.19
C ARG A 481 -23.97 15.30 -9.26
N ASN A 482 -24.19 15.74 -10.49
CA ASN A 482 -24.18 14.85 -11.65
C ASN A 482 -22.73 14.67 -12.09
N ILE A 483 -22.24 13.44 -11.99
CA ILE A 483 -20.88 13.04 -12.36
C ILE A 483 -20.94 12.40 -13.74
N LYS A 484 -20.08 12.86 -14.65
CA LYS A 484 -19.92 12.24 -15.97
C LYS A 484 -19.00 11.04 -15.83
N VAL A 485 -19.40 9.92 -16.43
CA VAL A 485 -18.66 8.66 -16.33
C VAL A 485 -18.37 8.11 -17.73
N SER A 486 -17.14 7.68 -17.95
CA SER A 486 -16.70 7.06 -19.20
C SER A 486 -15.66 5.97 -18.92
N ALA A 487 -15.46 5.05 -19.84
CA ALA A 487 -14.41 4.05 -19.75
C ALA A 487 -13.53 4.07 -21.00
N LEU A 488 -12.22 3.90 -20.79
CA LEU A 488 -11.27 3.60 -21.84
C LEU A 488 -11.02 2.10 -21.85
N ILE A 489 -11.34 1.41 -22.93
CA ILE A 489 -11.10 -0.03 -23.07
C ILE A 489 -9.98 -0.23 -24.09
N LYS A 490 -8.92 -0.92 -23.68
CA LYS A 490 -7.84 -1.36 -24.57
C LYS A 490 -8.08 -2.81 -24.95
N SER A 491 -8.16 -3.06 -26.26
CA SER A 491 -8.27 -4.40 -26.85
C SER A 491 -7.02 -4.76 -27.65
N ALA A 492 -6.63 -6.03 -27.62
CA ALA A 492 -5.52 -6.54 -28.41
C ALA A 492 -5.78 -7.97 -28.90
N ALA A 493 -5.23 -8.31 -30.07
CA ALA A 493 -5.38 -9.65 -30.65
C ALA A 493 -4.58 -10.75 -29.92
N GLY A 494 -3.76 -10.39 -28.95
CA GLY A 494 -2.88 -11.26 -28.17
C GLY A 494 -2.43 -10.57 -26.88
N ASP A 495 -1.39 -11.10 -26.24
CA ASP A 495 -0.80 -10.47 -25.05
C ASP A 495 0.12 -9.32 -25.48
N PRO A 496 -0.09 -8.07 -25.00
CA PRO A 496 0.79 -6.95 -25.31
C PRO A 496 2.19 -7.18 -24.74
N THR A 497 3.14 -7.50 -25.61
CA THR A 497 4.56 -7.66 -25.26
C THR A 497 5.39 -6.44 -25.63
N ARG A 498 4.83 -5.58 -26.49
CA ARG A 498 5.34 -4.24 -26.79
C ARG A 498 4.18 -3.25 -26.91
N GLY A 499 4.46 -1.97 -26.72
CA GLY A 499 3.55 -0.88 -27.01
C GLY A 499 4.27 0.46 -27.05
N GLN A 500 3.60 1.49 -27.54
CA GLN A 500 4.16 2.82 -27.76
C GLN A 500 3.40 3.87 -26.96
N VAL A 501 4.11 4.89 -26.49
CA VAL A 501 3.51 6.09 -25.90
C VAL A 501 4.13 7.36 -26.45
N ASP A 502 3.27 8.26 -26.90
CA ASP A 502 3.70 9.59 -27.32
C ASP A 502 3.83 10.51 -26.10
N VAL A 503 4.73 11.48 -26.18
CA VAL A 503 5.06 12.36 -25.06
C VAL A 503 5.03 13.82 -25.49
N ASN A 504 4.33 14.64 -24.72
CA ASN A 504 4.40 16.09 -24.80
C ASN A 504 5.22 16.64 -23.64
N PHE A 505 6.18 17.52 -23.92
CA PHE A 505 6.86 18.32 -22.91
C PHE A 505 6.42 19.78 -22.97
N PHE A 506 5.71 20.24 -21.95
CA PHE A 506 5.30 21.62 -21.74
C PHE A 506 6.34 22.35 -20.87
N PHE A 507 6.87 23.48 -21.33
CA PHE A 507 7.85 24.26 -20.56
C PHE A 507 7.23 25.51 -19.93
N ALA A 508 7.27 25.60 -18.60
CA ALA A 508 6.78 26.75 -17.82
C ALA A 508 7.94 27.70 -17.47
N LYS A 509 8.26 28.61 -18.41
CA LYS A 509 9.26 29.68 -18.26
C LYS A 509 10.53 29.25 -17.50
N ILE A 510 11.23 28.25 -18.01
CA ILE A 510 12.51 27.81 -17.42
C ILE A 510 13.65 28.67 -18.01
N SER A 511 14.57 29.12 -17.15
CA SER A 511 15.52 30.20 -17.50
C SER A 511 16.47 29.86 -18.67
N ASP A 512 16.81 28.59 -18.84
CA ASP A 512 17.80 28.11 -19.81
C ASP A 512 17.29 26.93 -20.67
N LEU A 513 16.01 26.60 -20.57
CA LEU A 513 15.37 25.50 -21.29
C LEU A 513 13.96 25.91 -21.73
N ASN A 514 13.63 25.63 -22.99
CA ASN A 514 12.32 25.87 -23.58
C ASN A 514 12.13 24.89 -24.74
N ALA A 515 10.97 24.91 -25.40
CA ALA A 515 10.66 23.95 -26.46
C ALA A 515 11.70 23.91 -27.61
N ASP A 516 12.22 25.06 -28.04
CA ASP A 516 13.19 25.14 -29.14
C ASP A 516 14.55 24.59 -28.71
N ARG A 517 14.99 24.97 -27.50
CA ARG A 517 16.30 24.57 -26.98
C ARG A 517 16.32 23.11 -26.54
N ALA A 518 15.25 22.62 -25.93
CA ALA A 518 15.14 21.26 -25.39
C ALA A 518 15.48 20.18 -26.43
N GLN A 519 15.12 20.41 -27.70
CA GLN A 519 15.41 19.50 -28.81
C GLN A 519 16.91 19.30 -29.10
N THR A 520 17.75 20.26 -28.72
CA THR A 520 19.19 20.25 -29.03
C THR A 520 20.06 20.34 -27.78
N ASP A 521 19.44 20.43 -26.61
CA ASP A 521 20.12 20.53 -25.33
C ASP A 521 20.63 19.14 -24.91
N GLY A 522 21.96 18.98 -24.85
CA GLY A 522 22.59 17.67 -24.65
C GLY A 522 22.23 17.00 -23.32
N ASP A 523 22.11 17.78 -22.23
CA ASP A 523 21.75 17.24 -20.92
C ASP A 523 20.30 16.79 -20.89
N PHE A 524 19.40 17.61 -21.44
CA PHE A 524 17.97 17.27 -21.47
C PHE A 524 17.69 16.08 -22.40
N GLN A 525 18.31 16.03 -23.58
CA GLN A 525 18.18 14.88 -24.48
C GLN A 525 18.78 13.61 -23.88
N ALA A 526 19.87 13.69 -23.11
CA ALA A 526 20.39 12.54 -22.37
C ALA A 526 19.37 12.02 -21.34
N ALA A 527 18.65 12.92 -20.65
CA ALA A 527 17.58 12.52 -19.74
C ALA A 527 16.40 11.85 -20.47
N VAL A 528 16.00 12.38 -21.63
CA VAL A 528 14.95 11.78 -22.47
C VAL A 528 15.36 10.39 -23.00
N ASP A 529 16.61 10.22 -23.43
CA ASP A 529 17.12 8.95 -23.93
C ASP A 529 17.26 7.89 -22.82
N GLU A 530 17.59 8.30 -21.59
CA GLU A 530 17.58 7.38 -20.45
C GLU A 530 16.15 7.00 -20.04
N MET A 531 15.20 7.93 -20.03
CA MET A 531 13.77 7.62 -19.79
C MET A 531 13.26 6.61 -20.83
N ARG A 532 13.60 6.81 -22.11
CA ARG A 532 13.34 5.85 -23.20
C ARG A 532 13.93 4.48 -22.91
N THR A 533 15.15 4.45 -22.39
CA THR A 533 15.85 3.21 -22.07
C THR A 533 15.16 2.47 -20.92
N ILE A 534 14.76 3.17 -19.85
CA ILE A 534 14.07 2.60 -18.69
C ILE A 534 12.76 1.93 -19.11
N TRP A 535 11.87 2.64 -19.81
CA TRP A 535 10.60 2.06 -20.28
C TRP A 535 10.80 0.99 -21.37
N GLY A 536 11.79 1.18 -22.25
CA GLY A 536 12.13 0.22 -23.32
C GLY A 536 12.56 -1.14 -22.78
N ARG A 537 13.18 -1.22 -21.58
CA ARG A 537 13.51 -2.50 -20.91
C ARG A 537 12.27 -3.37 -20.69
N GLN A 538 11.09 -2.76 -20.57
CA GLN A 538 9.80 -3.43 -20.41
C GLN A 538 8.88 -3.29 -21.63
N GLY A 539 9.47 -3.11 -22.82
CA GLY A 539 8.73 -3.12 -24.08
C GLY A 539 7.78 -1.94 -24.27
N VAL A 540 7.99 -0.84 -23.54
CA VAL A 540 7.27 0.41 -23.74
C VAL A 540 8.19 1.37 -24.49
N ASP A 541 7.91 1.59 -25.76
CA ASP A 541 8.66 2.50 -26.60
C ASP A 541 8.09 3.93 -26.46
N VAL A 542 8.94 4.94 -26.27
CA VAL A 542 8.50 6.33 -26.43
C VAL A 542 8.45 6.64 -27.92
N GLY A 543 7.26 6.96 -28.42
CA GLY A 543 7.00 7.31 -29.81
C GLY A 543 7.38 8.75 -30.12
N ASP A 544 6.42 9.48 -30.68
CA ASP A 544 6.60 10.87 -31.06
C ASP A 544 6.74 11.74 -29.80
N ILE A 545 7.77 12.59 -29.80
CA ILE A 545 8.01 13.57 -28.74
C ILE A 545 7.74 14.97 -29.29
N SER A 546 6.82 15.67 -28.65
CA SER A 546 6.54 17.08 -28.93
C SER A 546 7.04 17.97 -27.81
N TYR A 547 7.51 19.16 -28.18
CA TYR A 547 7.99 20.17 -27.24
C TYR A 547 7.17 21.45 -27.44
N CYS A 548 6.50 21.92 -26.40
CA CYS A 548 5.67 23.11 -26.43
C CYS A 548 5.97 24.03 -25.25
N ASN A 549 5.91 25.34 -25.48
CA ASN A 549 6.02 26.32 -24.41
C ASN A 549 4.63 26.66 -23.89
N LEU A 550 4.47 26.75 -22.57
CA LEU A 550 3.34 27.50 -22.03
C LEU A 550 3.46 28.96 -22.49
N SER A 551 2.33 29.64 -22.66
CA SER A 551 2.29 30.97 -23.25
C SER A 551 1.76 32.02 -22.26
N GLY A 552 2.13 33.28 -22.50
CA GLY A 552 1.59 34.43 -21.76
C GLY A 552 1.80 34.33 -20.25
N SER A 553 0.77 34.72 -19.48
CA SER A 553 0.80 34.72 -18.02
C SER A 553 0.88 33.32 -17.41
N ASP A 554 0.47 32.28 -18.12
CA ASP A 554 0.50 30.90 -17.60
C ASP A 554 1.94 30.39 -17.46
N ALA A 555 2.81 30.74 -18.41
CA ALA A 555 4.23 30.41 -18.32
C ALA A 555 4.89 31.03 -17.07
N ASP A 556 4.54 32.29 -16.76
CA ASP A 556 5.03 32.98 -15.57
C ASP A 556 4.44 32.40 -14.29
N ARG A 557 3.15 32.10 -14.30
CA ARG A 557 2.40 31.60 -13.16
C ARG A 557 2.84 30.23 -12.72
N TYR A 558 3.04 29.31 -13.66
CA TYR A 558 3.32 27.91 -13.37
C TYR A 558 4.82 27.58 -13.43
N ALA A 559 5.68 28.60 -13.47
CA ALA A 559 7.13 28.39 -13.40
C ALA A 559 7.55 27.77 -12.06
N VAL A 560 6.87 28.14 -10.98
CA VAL A 560 6.99 27.55 -9.65
C VAL A 560 5.59 27.13 -9.22
N ILE A 561 5.43 25.90 -8.72
CA ILE A 561 4.13 25.37 -8.30
C ILE A 561 4.04 25.47 -6.78
N ASP A 562 3.20 26.39 -6.27
CA ASP A 562 3.09 26.66 -4.82
C ASP A 562 2.02 25.81 -4.12
N SER A 563 1.17 25.11 -4.88
CA SER A 563 0.14 24.22 -4.34
C SER A 563 -0.07 23.02 -5.24
N VAL A 564 -0.03 21.85 -4.63
CA VAL A 564 -0.22 20.55 -5.30
C VAL A 564 -1.59 19.96 -5.03
N ASP A 565 -2.16 20.18 -3.83
CA ASP A 565 -3.38 19.50 -3.39
C ASP A 565 -4.68 20.22 -3.69
N GLY A 566 -5.68 19.44 -4.09
CA GLY A 566 -7.03 19.88 -4.39
C GLY A 566 -7.20 20.40 -5.82
N PRO A 567 -8.45 20.51 -6.30
CA PRO A 567 -8.72 20.76 -7.73
C PRO A 567 -8.57 22.22 -8.11
N SER A 568 -8.41 23.10 -7.12
CA SER A 568 -8.06 24.50 -7.30
C SER A 568 -6.55 24.75 -7.09
N SER A 569 -5.74 23.72 -6.88
CA SER A 569 -4.28 23.85 -6.79
C SER A 569 -3.68 24.40 -8.09
N GLU A 570 -2.50 25.00 -8.00
CA GLU A 570 -1.78 25.44 -9.19
C GLU A 570 -1.40 24.27 -10.09
N LEU A 571 -1.04 23.13 -9.50
CA LEU A 571 -0.79 21.89 -10.20
C LEU A 571 -2.01 21.43 -11.02
N SER A 572 -3.17 21.31 -10.38
CA SER A 572 -4.43 20.90 -11.01
C SER A 572 -4.84 21.86 -12.14
N ARG A 573 -4.65 23.16 -11.96
CA ARG A 573 -4.95 24.16 -13.01
C ARG A 573 -3.95 24.10 -14.17
N MET A 574 -2.68 23.83 -13.89
CA MET A 574 -1.66 23.66 -14.92
C MET A 574 -1.94 22.43 -15.79
N PHE A 575 -2.31 21.29 -15.19
CA PHE A 575 -2.64 20.08 -15.95
C PHE A 575 -3.82 20.27 -16.92
N LYS A 576 -4.80 21.12 -16.58
CA LYS A 576 -5.90 21.50 -17.49
C LYS A 576 -5.41 22.17 -18.77
N LEU A 577 -4.23 22.81 -18.77
CA LEU A 577 -3.67 23.45 -19.97
C LEU A 577 -3.29 22.46 -21.07
N SER A 578 -3.22 21.15 -20.77
CA SER A 578 -3.07 20.10 -21.79
C SER A 578 -4.18 20.16 -22.84
N GLU A 579 -5.36 20.72 -22.56
CA GLU A 579 -6.42 20.96 -23.57
C GLU A 579 -5.92 21.81 -24.76
N ASN A 580 -4.89 22.63 -24.54
CA ASN A 580 -4.34 23.55 -25.52
C ASN A 580 -3.14 22.96 -26.29
N ALA A 581 -2.80 21.67 -26.08
CA ALA A 581 -1.63 21.03 -26.66
C ALA A 581 -1.50 21.26 -28.18
N GLY A 582 -2.58 20.98 -28.94
CA GLY A 582 -2.60 21.15 -30.38
C GLY A 582 -2.38 22.60 -30.84
N ALA A 583 -2.90 23.58 -30.08
CA ALA A 583 -2.68 25.00 -30.37
C ALA A 583 -1.24 25.45 -30.08
N LEU A 584 -0.55 24.74 -29.18
CA LEU A 584 0.84 24.99 -28.79
C LEU A 584 1.86 24.17 -29.61
N GLY A 585 1.41 23.37 -30.59
CA GLY A 585 2.27 22.55 -31.43
C GLY A 585 2.66 21.19 -30.83
N CYS A 586 1.98 20.78 -29.76
CA CYS A 586 2.08 19.45 -29.16
C CYS A 586 0.97 18.52 -29.68
N ALA A 587 1.11 17.21 -29.43
CA ALA A 587 0.07 16.23 -29.78
C ALA A 587 -1.21 16.54 -29.01
N ALA A 588 -2.33 16.70 -29.72
CA ALA A 588 -3.61 17.11 -29.12
C ALA A 588 -4.27 15.99 -28.30
N GLU A 589 -4.00 14.73 -28.64
CA GLU A 589 -4.60 13.54 -28.07
C GLU A 589 -3.55 12.41 -28.04
N GLY A 590 -3.75 11.41 -27.18
CA GLY A 590 -2.96 10.17 -27.20
C GLY A 590 -1.52 10.26 -26.64
N ALA A 591 -1.12 11.42 -26.10
CA ALA A 591 0.20 11.62 -25.50
C ALA A 591 0.14 11.89 -24.00
N ILE A 592 1.14 11.41 -23.26
CA ILE A 592 1.36 11.79 -21.86
C ILE A 592 1.96 13.20 -21.82
N ASN A 593 1.41 14.05 -20.96
CA ASN A 593 1.82 15.46 -20.85
C ASN A 593 2.74 15.67 -19.64
N PHE A 594 4.03 15.85 -19.90
CA PHE A 594 5.01 16.28 -18.90
C PHE A 594 5.10 17.80 -18.85
N PHE A 595 4.86 18.38 -17.69
CA PHE A 595 4.99 19.80 -17.41
C PHE A 595 6.31 20.06 -16.69
N MET A 596 7.26 20.64 -17.42
CA MET A 596 8.57 21.03 -16.92
C MET A 596 8.47 22.38 -16.22
N VAL A 597 8.73 22.38 -14.92
CA VAL A 597 8.69 23.57 -14.05
C VAL A 597 10.06 23.84 -13.42
N GLN A 598 10.27 25.01 -12.82
CA GLN A 598 11.52 25.32 -12.12
C GLN A 598 11.58 24.63 -10.76
N GLU A 599 10.44 24.60 -10.05
CA GLU A 599 10.33 24.09 -8.70
C GLU A 599 8.88 23.69 -8.40
N ILE A 600 8.72 22.65 -7.59
CA ILE A 600 7.44 22.26 -6.98
C ILE A 600 7.63 22.45 -5.47
N VAL A 601 6.93 23.42 -4.90
CA VAL A 601 7.08 23.79 -3.50
C VAL A 601 6.28 22.83 -2.64
N GLY A 602 6.92 22.29 -1.61
CA GLY A 602 6.34 21.31 -0.69
C GLY A 602 7.35 20.20 -0.37
N GLY A 603 6.88 19.18 0.35
CA GLY A 603 7.67 18.02 0.75
C GLY A 603 8.10 18.03 2.22
N ARG A 604 8.72 16.94 2.67
CA ARG A 604 9.25 16.80 4.04
C ARG A 604 10.51 17.65 4.22
N ALA A 605 10.77 18.14 5.43
CA ALA A 605 11.97 18.92 5.73
C ALA A 605 13.24 18.14 5.33
N GLY A 606 14.11 18.76 4.51
CA GLY A 606 15.31 18.12 3.96
C GLY A 606 15.12 17.42 2.61
N TYR A 607 13.88 17.31 2.11
CA TYR A 607 13.54 16.74 0.81
C TYR A 607 12.90 17.80 -0.10
N ILE A 608 13.09 17.66 -1.41
CA ILE A 608 12.40 18.46 -2.43
C ILE A 608 11.46 17.56 -3.23
N ILE A 609 10.32 18.10 -3.68
CA ILE A 609 9.46 17.39 -4.61
C ILE A 609 10.11 17.42 -5.99
N LEU A 610 10.52 16.25 -6.49
CA LEU A 610 11.13 16.11 -7.81
C LEU A 610 10.07 16.06 -8.91
N GLY A 611 8.95 15.42 -8.65
CA GLY A 611 7.81 15.39 -9.55
C GLY A 611 6.53 14.99 -8.85
N VAL A 612 5.42 15.14 -9.57
CA VAL A 612 4.09 14.72 -9.13
C VAL A 612 3.28 14.27 -10.34
N ALA A 613 2.83 13.02 -10.34
CA ALA A 613 1.84 12.53 -11.28
C ALA A 613 0.45 13.14 -10.99
N GLY A 614 -0.28 13.50 -12.04
CA GLY A 614 -1.66 13.97 -11.92
C GLY A 614 -2.62 12.95 -11.34
N GLY A 615 -2.26 11.68 -11.28
CA GLY A 615 -3.03 10.65 -10.60
C GLY A 615 -2.31 9.30 -10.66
N ILE A 616 -2.73 8.36 -9.83
CA ILE A 616 -2.21 6.99 -9.80
C ILE A 616 -3.38 6.02 -10.03
N PRO A 617 -3.77 5.78 -11.30
CA PRO A 617 -3.27 6.41 -12.52
C PRO A 617 -3.93 7.74 -12.86
N GLY A 618 -3.34 8.44 -13.82
CA GLY A 618 -3.94 9.57 -14.51
C GLY A 618 -4.81 9.14 -15.71
N PRO A 619 -5.57 10.07 -16.30
CA PRO A 619 -6.44 9.80 -17.44
C PRO A 619 -5.62 9.79 -18.75
N ALA A 620 -4.88 8.71 -19.00
CA ALA A 620 -3.68 8.71 -19.84
C ALA A 620 -3.79 9.25 -21.28
N ILE A 621 -4.97 9.22 -21.91
CA ILE A 621 -5.17 9.78 -23.27
C ILE A 621 -6.12 10.99 -23.31
N ILE A 622 -6.64 11.40 -22.16
CA ILE A 622 -7.60 12.51 -22.06
C ILE A 622 -6.84 13.75 -21.62
N ALA A 623 -6.77 14.74 -22.50
CA ALA A 623 -6.26 16.06 -22.18
C ALA A 623 -7.32 16.94 -21.49
N GLY A 624 -6.88 18.00 -20.81
CA GLY A 624 -7.75 19.06 -20.31
C GLY A 624 -8.36 18.84 -18.92
N THR A 625 -7.94 17.82 -18.19
CA THR A 625 -8.46 17.54 -16.84
C THR A 625 -7.52 18.04 -15.75
N SER A 626 -8.01 18.11 -14.50
CA SER A 626 -7.17 18.41 -13.32
C SER A 626 -6.07 17.38 -13.09
N HIS A 627 -6.12 16.23 -13.76
CA HIS A 627 -5.19 15.12 -13.60
C HIS A 627 -4.45 14.79 -14.90
N SER A 628 -4.60 15.58 -15.97
CA SER A 628 -4.09 15.28 -17.33
C SER A 628 -2.60 15.60 -17.54
N GLY A 629 -1.75 15.34 -16.56
CA GLY A 629 -0.31 15.54 -16.72
C GLY A 629 0.56 14.99 -15.61
N VAL A 630 1.85 15.18 -15.78
CA VAL A 630 2.92 14.86 -14.83
C VAL A 630 3.78 16.10 -14.69
N ALA A 631 3.95 16.63 -13.48
CA ALA A 631 4.82 17.78 -13.25
C ALA A 631 6.21 17.31 -12.83
N VAL A 632 7.26 17.89 -13.40
CA VAL A 632 8.64 17.53 -13.09
C VAL A 632 9.49 18.79 -12.93
N THR A 633 10.21 18.86 -11.83
CA THR A 633 11.14 19.96 -11.58
C THR A 633 12.37 19.84 -12.49
N THR A 634 12.82 20.98 -13.00
CA THR A 634 14.10 21.11 -13.69
C THR A 634 15.20 21.58 -12.75
N ALA A 635 14.94 21.73 -11.46
CA ALA A 635 15.97 22.05 -10.49
C ALA A 635 17.08 20.98 -10.50
N GLY A 636 18.33 21.42 -10.71
CA GLY A 636 19.50 20.53 -10.60
C GLY A 636 19.76 19.56 -11.77
N PHE A 637 18.87 19.45 -12.77
CA PHE A 637 18.99 18.45 -13.85
C PHE A 637 20.31 18.53 -14.62
N ARG A 638 20.86 19.74 -14.79
CA ARG A 638 22.18 19.98 -15.41
C ARG A 638 23.32 19.22 -14.75
N ARG A 639 23.20 18.93 -13.45
CA ARG A 639 24.21 18.18 -12.68
C ARG A 639 23.96 16.67 -12.73
N SER A 640 22.70 16.26 -12.86
CA SER A 640 22.28 14.86 -12.92
C SER A 640 21.12 14.67 -13.91
N PRO A 641 21.40 14.55 -15.21
CA PRO A 641 20.37 14.21 -16.21
C PRO A 641 19.68 12.89 -15.92
N THR A 642 20.40 11.91 -15.35
CA THR A 642 19.86 10.62 -14.94
C THR A 642 18.77 10.76 -13.88
N GLN A 643 18.94 11.65 -12.89
CA GLN A 643 17.89 11.88 -11.88
C GLN A 643 16.62 12.46 -12.51
N LEU A 644 16.75 13.35 -13.50
CA LEU A 644 15.61 13.85 -14.25
C LEU A 644 14.92 12.73 -15.04
N ALA A 645 15.69 11.84 -15.68
CA ALA A 645 15.17 10.68 -16.39
C ALA A 645 14.39 9.73 -15.47
N GLN A 646 14.96 9.41 -14.31
CA GLN A 646 14.33 8.58 -13.29
C GLN A 646 13.04 9.23 -12.78
N THR A 647 13.06 10.53 -12.50
CA THR A 647 11.85 11.27 -12.07
C THR A 647 10.76 11.24 -13.14
N MET A 648 11.09 11.52 -14.41
CA MET A 648 10.10 11.44 -15.49
C MET A 648 9.54 10.02 -15.64
N ALA A 649 10.40 9.00 -15.57
CA ALA A 649 9.99 7.60 -15.69
C ALA A 649 9.16 7.12 -14.49
N HIS A 650 9.50 7.55 -13.27
CA HIS A 650 8.81 7.22 -12.02
C HIS A 650 7.40 7.84 -12.01
N GLU A 651 7.31 9.16 -12.19
CA GLU A 651 6.01 9.85 -12.19
C GLU A 651 5.16 9.46 -13.40
N GLY A 652 5.78 9.21 -14.56
CA GLY A 652 5.07 8.64 -15.70
C GLY A 652 4.60 7.20 -15.44
N GLY A 653 5.36 6.42 -14.65
CA GLY A 653 4.94 5.11 -14.17
C GLY A 653 3.70 5.18 -13.28
N HIS A 654 3.68 6.12 -12.33
CA HIS A 654 2.49 6.46 -11.54
C HIS A 654 1.30 6.83 -12.41
N TYR A 655 1.52 7.74 -13.36
CA TYR A 655 0.50 8.17 -14.32
C TYR A 655 -0.10 7.01 -15.11
N LEU A 656 0.71 5.98 -15.39
CA LEU A 656 0.33 4.76 -16.10
C LEU A 656 -0.14 3.61 -15.18
N GLY A 657 -0.23 3.84 -13.86
CA GLY A 657 -0.87 2.93 -12.91
C GLY A 657 0.06 2.07 -12.07
N LEU A 658 1.35 2.40 -12.01
CA LEU A 658 2.27 1.80 -11.05
C LEU A 658 2.19 2.50 -9.69
N PHE A 659 2.40 1.74 -8.63
CA PHE A 659 2.42 2.22 -7.24
C PHE A 659 3.85 2.16 -6.71
N HIS A 660 4.12 2.79 -5.57
CA HIS A 660 5.42 2.57 -4.94
C HIS A 660 5.57 1.12 -4.54
N THR A 661 6.70 0.49 -4.88
CA THR A 661 6.98 -0.90 -4.44
C THR A 661 7.04 -0.98 -2.91
N THR A 662 7.43 0.11 -2.28
CA THR A 662 7.47 0.27 -0.83
C THR A 662 7.25 1.75 -0.54
N GLU A 663 6.24 2.04 0.28
CA GLU A 663 6.01 3.39 0.79
C GLU A 663 7.04 3.78 1.85
N ALA A 664 7.13 5.08 2.14
CA ALA A 664 8.20 5.66 2.95
C ALA A 664 8.39 4.99 4.32
N GLU A 665 7.30 4.63 4.98
CA GLU A 665 7.30 4.00 6.29
C GLU A 665 7.57 2.49 6.26
N GLY A 666 7.76 1.87 5.09
CA GLY A 666 8.02 0.43 4.97
C GLY A 666 6.87 -0.47 5.45
N THR A 667 5.63 0.03 5.43
CA THR A 667 4.44 -0.69 5.92
C THR A 667 3.36 -0.92 4.86
N ALA A 668 3.52 -0.31 3.69
CA ALA A 668 2.63 -0.46 2.56
C ALA A 668 3.44 -0.73 1.28
N PHE A 669 2.89 -1.60 0.44
CA PHE A 669 3.54 -2.15 -0.74
C PHE A 669 2.59 -2.13 -1.94
N ASP A 670 3.15 -2.18 -3.15
CA ASP A 670 2.37 -2.29 -4.38
C ASP A 670 1.69 -3.67 -4.48
N PRO A 671 0.65 -3.83 -5.33
CA PRO A 671 -0.06 -5.10 -5.45
C PRO A 671 0.69 -6.13 -6.33
N LEU A 672 1.98 -5.92 -6.64
CA LEU A 672 2.75 -6.68 -7.61
C LEU A 672 3.58 -7.76 -6.89
N PRO A 673 3.37 -9.06 -7.15
CA PRO A 673 4.11 -10.10 -6.44
C PRO A 673 5.61 -10.21 -6.75
N ASP A 674 6.09 -9.62 -7.84
CA ASP A 674 7.49 -9.74 -8.29
C ASP A 674 8.40 -8.57 -7.87
N THR A 675 7.83 -7.57 -7.17
CA THR A 675 8.55 -6.41 -6.66
C THR A 675 9.06 -6.70 -5.23
N PRO A 676 10.34 -6.41 -4.92
CA PRO A 676 10.84 -6.58 -3.57
C PRO A 676 10.22 -5.57 -2.59
N GLU A 677 9.81 -6.06 -1.42
CA GLU A 677 9.31 -5.25 -0.31
C GLU A 677 10.46 -4.91 0.67
N CYS A 678 10.63 -3.63 1.00
CA CYS A 678 11.54 -3.18 2.05
C CYS A 678 10.75 -2.78 3.29
N ASP A 679 10.54 -3.73 4.20
CA ASP A 679 9.75 -3.47 5.40
C ASP A 679 10.49 -2.62 6.46
N ASN A 680 9.72 -2.04 7.38
CA ASN A 680 10.21 -1.15 8.43
C ASN A 680 11.23 -1.77 9.41
N SER A 681 11.46 -3.09 9.40
CA SER A 681 12.57 -3.69 10.16
C SER A 681 13.95 -3.26 9.64
N ARG A 682 13.98 -2.63 8.47
CA ARG A 682 15.19 -2.13 7.81
C ARG A 682 15.48 -0.67 8.09
N ASP A 683 14.58 0.05 8.76
CA ASP A 683 14.87 1.36 9.35
C ASP A 683 15.91 1.17 10.46
N ARG A 684 17.18 1.32 10.10
CA ARG A 684 18.33 1.06 10.98
C ARG A 684 18.68 2.29 11.79
N ASN A 685 18.28 3.47 11.32
CA ASN A 685 18.57 4.74 11.95
C ASN A 685 17.43 5.18 12.91
N ALA A 686 16.29 4.48 12.86
CA ALA A 686 15.07 4.69 13.64
C ALA A 686 14.45 6.09 13.42
N ASP A 687 14.53 6.61 12.20
CA ASP A 687 13.91 7.89 11.83
C ASP A 687 12.46 7.76 11.36
N GLY A 688 11.94 6.52 11.28
CA GLY A 688 10.59 6.18 10.87
C GLY A 688 10.43 5.97 9.36
N LEU A 689 11.52 5.99 8.60
CA LEU A 689 11.54 5.83 7.15
C LEU A 689 12.49 4.70 6.73
N VAL A 690 12.26 4.15 5.54
CA VAL A 690 13.20 3.21 4.90
C VAL A 690 13.80 3.84 3.65
N ASP A 691 15.09 4.12 3.65
CA ASP A 691 15.75 4.80 2.52
C ASP A 691 16.53 3.87 1.57
N SER A 692 17.11 4.45 0.52
CA SER A 692 17.90 3.68 -0.45
C SER A 692 19.16 3.05 0.14
N GLY A 693 19.76 3.64 1.17
CA GLY A 693 20.90 3.11 1.90
C GLY A 693 20.54 1.93 2.81
N GLU A 694 19.32 1.89 3.32
CA GLU A 694 18.79 0.83 4.17
C GLU A 694 18.26 -0.36 3.37
N CYS A 695 17.55 -0.07 2.27
CA CYS A 695 16.89 -1.05 1.44
C CYS A 695 17.81 -1.68 0.40
N GLY A 696 18.75 -0.93 -0.19
CA GLY A 696 19.70 -1.44 -1.19
C GLY A 696 19.03 -2.34 -2.26
N SER A 697 19.50 -3.57 -2.42
CA SER A 697 18.94 -4.55 -3.38
C SER A 697 17.61 -5.19 -2.93
N SER A 698 16.99 -4.71 -1.86
CA SER A 698 15.69 -5.17 -1.36
C SER A 698 14.56 -4.22 -1.77
N GLY A 699 14.70 -3.56 -2.93
CA GLY A 699 13.66 -2.72 -3.51
C GLY A 699 14.15 -1.36 -3.99
N ALA A 700 15.21 -0.79 -3.38
CA ALA A 700 15.66 0.57 -3.71
C ALA A 700 16.36 0.72 -5.07
N ASP A 701 16.59 -0.37 -5.79
CA ASP A 701 17.00 -0.38 -7.19
C ASP A 701 15.82 -0.42 -8.18
N ASN A 702 14.58 -0.58 -7.69
CA ASN A 702 13.37 -0.46 -8.50
C ASN A 702 13.06 1.03 -8.77
N LEU A 703 12.63 1.32 -9.99
CA LEU A 703 12.23 2.65 -10.43
C LEU A 703 11.14 3.24 -9.53
N MET A 704 10.19 2.42 -9.08
CA MET A 704 9.04 2.83 -8.28
C MET A 704 9.31 2.74 -6.77
N PHE A 705 10.56 2.66 -6.32
CA PHE A 705 10.84 2.85 -4.89
C PHE A 705 10.63 4.34 -4.52
N TRP A 706 10.00 4.62 -3.37
CA TRP A 706 9.58 5.98 -3.01
C TRP A 706 10.74 6.97 -2.89
N ALA A 707 11.92 6.51 -2.45
CA ALA A 707 13.09 7.36 -2.30
C ALA A 707 13.97 7.32 -3.55
N ALA A 708 14.31 8.49 -4.07
CA ALA A 708 15.24 8.60 -5.19
C ALA A 708 16.59 7.96 -4.84
N GLY A 709 17.15 7.20 -5.78
CA GLY A 709 18.45 6.56 -5.64
C GLY A 709 19.16 6.44 -6.98
N ASP A 710 20.50 6.50 -6.96
CA ASP A 710 21.31 6.47 -8.18
C ASP A 710 21.08 5.21 -9.04
N SER A 711 20.61 4.11 -8.43
CA SER A 711 20.33 2.84 -9.10
C SER A 711 18.85 2.52 -9.34
N ALA A 712 17.93 3.46 -9.07
CA ALA A 712 16.48 3.26 -9.16
C ALA A 712 15.99 3.29 -10.63
N GLU A 713 16.37 2.27 -11.41
CA GLU A 713 16.06 2.16 -12.85
C GLU A 713 15.45 0.82 -13.24
N LYS A 714 15.31 -0.14 -12.30
CA LYS A 714 14.74 -1.45 -12.61
C LYS A 714 13.23 -1.34 -12.67
N VAL A 715 12.65 -1.93 -13.70
CA VAL A 715 11.20 -2.12 -13.81
C VAL A 715 10.97 -3.63 -13.90
N SER A 716 10.12 -4.17 -13.03
CA SER A 716 9.81 -5.59 -12.94
C SER A 716 8.97 -6.08 -14.12
N ASP A 717 8.83 -7.39 -14.29
CA ASP A 717 8.04 -7.96 -15.38
C ASP A 717 6.54 -7.71 -15.16
N ASP A 718 6.07 -7.72 -13.91
CA ASP A 718 4.69 -7.36 -13.58
C ASP A 718 4.44 -5.85 -13.77
N GLN A 719 5.38 -4.99 -13.40
CA GLN A 719 5.28 -3.55 -13.70
C GLN A 719 5.17 -3.33 -15.22
N GLY A 720 6.00 -4.00 -16.02
CA GLY A 720 5.88 -3.98 -17.48
C GLY A 720 4.53 -4.50 -17.99
N PHE A 721 3.98 -5.54 -17.36
CA PHE A 721 2.66 -6.07 -17.70
C PHE A 721 1.54 -5.04 -17.50
N ILE A 722 1.58 -4.27 -16.42
CA ILE A 722 0.63 -3.18 -16.13
C ILE A 722 0.77 -2.06 -17.16
N LEU A 723 1.99 -1.57 -17.38
CA LEU A 723 2.24 -0.48 -18.34
C LEU A 723 1.68 -0.82 -19.73
N ARG A 724 2.02 -1.99 -20.28
CA ARG A 724 1.59 -2.39 -21.64
C ARG A 724 0.08 -2.63 -21.77
N ARG A 725 -0.67 -2.66 -20.68
CA ARG A 725 -2.15 -2.78 -20.68
C ARG A 725 -2.86 -1.47 -20.44
N ASN A 726 -2.15 -0.43 -20.01
CA ASN A 726 -2.72 0.89 -19.85
C ASN A 726 -3.18 1.43 -21.21
N PRO A 727 -4.39 2.01 -21.33
CA PRO A 727 -4.87 2.65 -22.56
C PRO A 727 -3.98 3.78 -23.09
N GLY A 728 -3.10 4.36 -22.26
CA GLY A 728 -2.08 5.33 -22.67
C GLY A 728 -0.93 4.75 -23.49
N ILE A 729 -0.75 3.42 -23.47
CA ILE A 729 0.24 2.72 -24.28
C ILE A 729 -0.52 2.05 -25.43
N GLN A 730 -0.19 2.35 -26.68
CA GLN A 730 -0.89 1.86 -27.88
C GLN A 730 -0.08 0.92 -28.76
#